data_AF-A0AAJ6BMH6-F1
#
_entry.id   AF-A0AAJ6BMH6-F1
#
_cell.length_a   1.000
_cell.length_b   1.000
_cell.length_c   1.000
_cell.angle_alpha   90.00
_cell.angle_beta   90.00
_cell.angle_gamma   90.00
#
_symmetry.space_group_name_H-M   'P 1'
#
loop_
_entity.id
_entity.type
_entity.pdbx_description
1 polymer ?
#
loop_
_entity_poly.entity_id
_entity_poly.type
_entity_poly.pdbx_seq_one_letter_code
_entity_poly.pdbx_strand_id
1 'polypeptide(L)'
;MGVLLATTTISGVAWTTPVVAQARQGQRSFSIPAQPLSSALAVFGRQADLQVSVPAALANGRNSVAVSGAMSPGEALGRLLAGTGLTYRISGNVVTLERAPETQPGTIQLGAVRVEGGGAGSVGGDGHVAGWDGSGDSIYVTPGSVSVITRDQLEAYPAQAPADMLRGTTGIISGEARSSGGLDVNIRGLQGQGRVPVTVDGAINGTTVYRGYQGTSNRSFVDPDFISHVAIEKGPSMGNAIAGGIGGSVSMKTLGVDDIVPEGDVMGLRFMASLTGNNTTPGSNMTRNILEPLSFYGDPLAATRGRGRPGVLTPGGGSASLVFARKDDRVDLLAGYSYRNTGNYFAGASGKYAPKATGALSPFCAAGTNEAVLKQLCERAVAFYDMHGSTSFVGGEEVYNTSNESESVLLKAVIRPAQDHVLELGYGGYRSTFGENYPGTLASTTGAVFQNTVLSKTELDRFTARHRWNPDNDLIDLRLNAWLSKLKENAPSFYNSDLSRRYVDSWGADVGNSSRSPTPIGQFSADYGASYLHEKAGPRGGWSVVTSNPPGREGARSEYSLFADTALEATTWLRLTAGGRYQNYTLEDQQSGTVHYGGRLKRSEDAFNWSLGAMVTPLDGLQLFANYKHASRLPSLLEATTNFFMVANPDLHKETAQNWEVGANYLRYDVFSQDDELGLKLVWFDNDIDGYISRRYLLQQASMQMYNIDRAQFSGLEANLSYSAGGLSLDAGVTYYDRIRFCRPGENCIASSLASDYATNYIPPDWSANLSVNQKFLNDRAMLGARLTYMGDRSIGAEKPLTGFLPLITAVDWHPYLLVDLTGSFKVNEGLSLNWSVDNLTDRYYTEPMSLGFIPAPGRTFRIGLTQTLGSRGGLGLADWFGGADPVDVVDWTGPYAGLDFGYGSGRTEGDVTDGAGKPSDLENGSRINEKPRNFVGGLHAGYNYQFANNVVMGLETDVTTGDLAAWSGVRVSSTSGESPSIASLRAASILESDTRYKWDRLITLRGKLGYSLGQTLVYATAGVGWMRETQSRNQYRSTPPASRSDFGISSYSPGSIPLEHYFTEQDRHVRTGAVLGAGVERAIDVRWSLRAEYNYAHFGRETFEFEDARAGVGLAYNFSGFVRDPVTGARVRVTSSGPGSVNIIQGRKVRSDADLHTVRIGLSYRF
;
A
#
# COMPACT_ATOMS: atom_id res chain seq x y z
N MET A 1 4.80 -9.26 -37.24
CA MET A 1 4.15 -9.87 -38.40
C MET A 1 4.66 -11.31 -38.54
N GLY A 2 3.76 -12.31 -38.46
CA GLY A 2 4.04 -13.75 -38.65
C GLY A 2 4.36 -14.54 -37.37
N VAL A 3 3.36 -14.86 -36.55
CA VAL A 3 3.49 -15.85 -35.45
C VAL A 3 2.77 -17.14 -35.86
N LEU A 4 3.53 -18.23 -35.94
CA LEU A 4 3.05 -19.60 -36.11
C LEU A 4 2.40 -20.07 -34.80
N LEU A 5 1.09 -20.32 -34.85
CA LEU A 5 0.34 -21.04 -33.83
C LEU A 5 0.65 -22.53 -33.93
N ALA A 6 1.36 -23.07 -32.94
CA ALA A 6 1.43 -24.51 -32.71
C ALA A 6 0.26 -24.92 -31.82
N THR A 7 -0.74 -25.54 -32.43
CA THR A 7 -1.88 -26.19 -31.77
C THR A 7 -1.44 -27.51 -31.14
N THR A 8 -1.37 -27.56 -29.80
CA THR A 8 -1.41 -28.81 -29.05
C THR A 8 -2.85 -29.09 -28.62
N THR A 9 -3.44 -30.11 -29.22
CA THR A 9 -4.76 -30.66 -28.93
C THR A 9 -4.78 -31.32 -27.55
N ILE A 10 -5.57 -30.80 -26.61
CA ILE A 10 -6.02 -31.51 -25.40
C ILE A 10 -7.36 -32.17 -25.76
N SER A 11 -7.35 -33.50 -25.87
CA SER A 11 -8.53 -34.31 -26.12
C SER A 11 -9.38 -34.45 -24.84
N GLY A 12 -10.65 -34.06 -24.95
CA GLY A 12 -11.79 -34.78 -24.37
C GLY A 12 -12.04 -34.72 -22.87
N VAL A 13 -12.57 -33.61 -22.37
CA VAL A 13 -13.52 -33.63 -21.24
C VAL A 13 -14.92 -33.54 -21.83
N ALA A 14 -15.71 -34.60 -21.64
CA ALA A 14 -17.09 -34.66 -22.09
C ALA A 14 -17.91 -33.56 -21.40
N TRP A 15 -18.49 -32.67 -22.19
CA TRP A 15 -19.49 -31.71 -21.74
C TRP A 15 -20.77 -32.49 -21.47
N THR A 16 -21.04 -32.82 -20.21
CA THR A 16 -22.40 -33.13 -19.79
C THR A 16 -23.17 -31.82 -19.81
N THR A 17 -24.19 -31.73 -20.67
CA THR A 17 -25.18 -30.65 -20.63
C THR A 17 -25.78 -30.61 -19.23
N PRO A 18 -25.68 -29.50 -18.47
CA PRO A 18 -26.43 -29.38 -17.24
C PRO A 18 -27.92 -29.35 -17.61
N VAL A 19 -28.67 -30.29 -17.03
CA VAL A 19 -30.13 -30.19 -16.98
C VAL A 19 -30.44 -28.89 -16.26
N VAL A 20 -31.03 -27.93 -16.97
CA VAL A 20 -31.55 -26.70 -16.41
C VAL A 20 -32.67 -27.08 -15.45
N ALA A 21 -32.35 -27.16 -14.15
CA ALA A 21 -33.35 -27.09 -13.12
C ALA A 21 -33.85 -25.64 -13.10
N GLN A 22 -35.09 -25.41 -13.55
CA GLN A 22 -35.77 -24.13 -13.35
C GLN A 22 -35.74 -23.80 -11.85
N ALA A 23 -34.99 -22.78 -11.48
CA ALA A 23 -35.08 -22.18 -10.15
C ALA A 23 -36.48 -21.57 -10.02
N ARG A 24 -37.41 -22.30 -9.36
CA ARG A 24 -38.61 -21.68 -8.80
C ARG A 24 -38.13 -20.73 -7.71
N GLN A 25 -38.16 -19.43 -7.94
CA GLN A 25 -38.12 -18.45 -6.85
C GLN A 25 -39.14 -18.90 -5.78
N GLY A 26 -38.69 -19.08 -4.54
CA GLY A 26 -39.50 -19.67 -3.49
C GLY A 26 -40.79 -18.89 -3.28
N GLN A 27 -41.94 -19.54 -3.49
CA GLN A 27 -43.24 -18.97 -3.15
C GLN A 27 -43.27 -18.68 -1.65
N ARG A 28 -43.59 -17.44 -1.26
CA ARG A 28 -43.79 -17.04 0.14
C ARG A 28 -45.26 -16.75 0.38
N SER A 29 -45.72 -17.00 1.60
CA SER A 29 -47.10 -16.71 1.99
C SER A 29 -47.21 -15.25 2.43
N PHE A 30 -48.00 -14.47 1.69
CA PHE A 30 -48.27 -13.08 2.01
C PHE A 30 -49.68 -12.94 2.60
N SER A 31 -49.81 -12.09 3.61
CA SER A 31 -51.09 -11.66 4.18
C SER A 31 -50.95 -10.21 4.63
N ILE A 32 -51.28 -9.30 3.73
CA ILE A 32 -51.14 -7.85 3.90
C ILE A 32 -52.49 -7.21 3.58
N PRO A 33 -53.20 -6.64 4.56
CA PRO A 33 -54.46 -5.95 4.29
C PRO A 33 -54.22 -4.62 3.56
N ALA A 34 -55.24 -4.10 2.89
CA ALA A 34 -55.19 -2.76 2.30
C ALA A 34 -55.01 -1.72 3.41
N GLN A 35 -53.92 -0.97 3.35
CA GLN A 35 -53.52 0.01 4.37
C GLN A 35 -52.63 1.11 3.75
N PRO A 36 -52.30 2.19 4.48
CA PRO A 36 -51.38 3.21 4.00
C PRO A 36 -50.11 2.59 3.44
N LEU A 37 -49.69 3.05 2.27
CA LEU A 37 -48.68 2.38 1.46
C LEU A 37 -47.35 2.20 2.21
N SER A 38 -46.94 3.20 2.99
CA SER A 38 -45.75 3.11 3.85
C SER A 38 -45.81 1.96 4.86
N SER A 39 -46.96 1.77 5.51
CA SER A 39 -47.17 0.66 6.45
C SER A 39 -47.24 -0.69 5.73
N ALA A 40 -47.86 -0.73 4.54
CA ALA A 40 -47.95 -1.93 3.70
C ALA A 40 -46.59 -2.42 3.22
N LEU A 41 -45.73 -1.50 2.79
CA LEU A 41 -44.38 -1.79 2.34
C LEU A 41 -43.47 -2.27 3.47
N ALA A 42 -43.66 -1.73 4.68
CA ALA A 42 -42.98 -2.24 5.87
C ALA A 42 -43.42 -3.67 6.25
N VAL A 43 -44.71 -3.99 6.11
CA VAL A 43 -45.22 -5.37 6.33
C VAL A 43 -44.72 -6.29 5.22
N PHE A 44 -44.72 -5.83 3.98
CA PHE A 44 -44.22 -6.57 2.82
C PHE A 44 -42.74 -6.90 2.99
N GLY A 45 -41.89 -5.93 3.29
CA GLY A 45 -40.45 -6.16 3.48
C GLY A 45 -40.17 -7.23 4.54
N ARG A 46 -40.94 -7.24 5.64
CA ARG A 46 -40.84 -8.31 6.67
C ARG A 46 -41.29 -9.68 6.20
N GLN A 47 -42.36 -9.79 5.41
CA GLN A 47 -42.85 -11.08 4.89
C GLN A 47 -42.01 -11.59 3.70
N ALA A 48 -41.44 -10.66 2.94
CA ALA A 48 -40.61 -10.92 1.76
C ALA A 48 -39.13 -11.15 2.09
N ASP A 49 -38.67 -10.74 3.29
CA ASP A 49 -37.25 -10.65 3.65
C ASP A 49 -36.46 -9.78 2.65
N LEU A 50 -37.06 -8.63 2.30
CA LEU A 50 -36.50 -7.64 1.38
C LEU A 50 -36.51 -6.26 2.05
N GLN A 51 -35.42 -5.50 1.88
CA GLN A 51 -35.28 -4.13 2.36
C GLN A 51 -35.98 -3.17 1.40
N VAL A 52 -37.06 -2.52 1.84
CA VAL A 52 -37.84 -1.63 0.98
C VAL A 52 -37.46 -0.18 1.26
N SER A 53 -36.71 0.44 0.34
CA SER A 53 -36.30 1.85 0.42
C SER A 53 -37.24 2.74 -0.39
N VAL A 54 -37.87 3.70 0.30
CA VAL A 54 -38.93 4.53 -0.30
C VAL A 54 -38.83 5.97 0.21
N PRO A 55 -38.66 6.95 -0.67
CA PRO A 55 -38.84 8.35 -0.33
C PRO A 55 -40.25 8.59 0.24
N ALA A 56 -40.37 9.22 1.41
CA ALA A 56 -41.67 9.46 2.06
C ALA A 56 -42.67 10.19 1.14
N ALA A 57 -42.20 11.05 0.23
CA ALA A 57 -43.00 11.73 -0.78
C ALA A 57 -43.69 10.79 -1.79
N LEU A 58 -43.13 9.60 -2.05
CA LEU A 58 -43.73 8.59 -2.92
C LEU A 58 -44.76 7.74 -2.18
N ALA A 59 -44.62 7.52 -0.88
CA ALA A 59 -45.58 6.73 -0.10
C ALA A 59 -46.74 7.57 0.49
N ASN A 60 -46.52 8.86 0.75
CA ASN A 60 -47.51 9.74 1.40
C ASN A 60 -48.80 9.91 0.57
N GLY A 61 -49.94 9.73 1.24
CA GLY A 61 -51.28 9.88 0.63
C GLY A 61 -51.72 8.74 -0.28
N ARG A 62 -50.94 7.66 -0.42
CA ARG A 62 -51.27 6.47 -1.22
C ARG A 62 -51.63 5.28 -0.33
N ASN A 63 -52.58 4.46 -0.79
CA ASN A 63 -52.97 3.22 -0.13
C ASN A 63 -52.57 2.02 -0.98
N SER A 64 -52.14 0.95 -0.31
CA SER A 64 -51.87 -0.34 -0.93
C SER A 64 -53.16 -1.14 -1.19
N VAL A 65 -53.08 -2.09 -2.11
CA VAL A 65 -54.12 -3.12 -2.29
C VAL A 65 -53.80 -4.33 -1.41
N ALA A 66 -54.83 -5.02 -0.93
CA ALA A 66 -54.64 -6.23 -0.13
C ALA A 66 -53.98 -7.34 -0.95
N VAL A 67 -52.99 -8.01 -0.36
CA VAL A 67 -52.27 -9.14 -0.96
C VAL A 67 -52.38 -10.34 -0.02
N SER A 68 -52.95 -11.44 -0.52
CA SER A 68 -53.08 -12.68 0.24
C SER A 68 -52.81 -13.90 -0.65
N GLY A 69 -52.05 -14.86 -0.12
CA GLY A 69 -51.76 -16.14 -0.78
C GLY A 69 -50.26 -16.42 -0.95
N ALA A 70 -49.94 -17.61 -1.47
CA ALA A 70 -48.58 -18.01 -1.78
C ALA A 70 -48.16 -17.49 -3.17
N MET A 71 -47.20 -16.58 -3.23
CA MET A 71 -46.70 -15.98 -4.47
C MET A 71 -45.23 -15.56 -4.33
N SER A 72 -44.58 -15.17 -5.42
CA SER A 72 -43.21 -14.62 -5.33
C SER A 72 -43.23 -13.21 -4.72
N PRO A 73 -42.14 -12.75 -4.07
CA PRO A 73 -42.04 -11.37 -3.57
C PRO A 73 -42.33 -10.31 -4.63
N GLY A 74 -41.85 -10.50 -5.86
CA GLY A 74 -42.16 -9.59 -6.98
C GLY A 74 -43.66 -9.58 -7.30
N GLU A 75 -44.30 -10.74 -7.37
CA GLU A 75 -45.74 -10.82 -7.65
C GLU A 75 -46.59 -10.20 -6.52
N ALA A 76 -46.19 -10.41 -5.27
CA ALA A 76 -46.82 -9.78 -4.11
C ALA A 76 -46.65 -8.26 -4.13
N LEU A 77 -45.46 -7.75 -4.41
CA LEU A 77 -45.19 -6.31 -4.45
C LEU A 77 -45.91 -5.63 -5.61
N GLY A 78 -45.92 -6.25 -6.80
CA GLY A 78 -46.66 -5.74 -7.95
C GLY A 78 -48.16 -5.62 -7.67
N ARG A 79 -48.74 -6.60 -6.96
CA ARG A 79 -50.15 -6.53 -6.51
C ARG A 79 -50.35 -5.49 -5.42
N LEU A 80 -49.42 -5.37 -4.48
CA LEU A 80 -49.46 -4.40 -3.38
C LEU A 80 -49.49 -2.95 -3.89
N LEU A 81 -48.75 -2.68 -4.98
CA LEU A 81 -48.59 -1.37 -5.60
C LEU A 81 -49.62 -1.05 -6.69
N ALA A 82 -50.49 -2.01 -7.04
CA ALA A 82 -51.49 -1.81 -8.07
C ALA A 82 -52.36 -0.58 -7.79
N GLY A 83 -52.50 0.32 -8.76
CA GLY A 83 -53.29 1.55 -8.63
C GLY A 83 -52.62 2.70 -7.87
N THR A 84 -51.39 2.53 -7.37
CA THR A 84 -50.64 3.61 -6.67
C THR A 84 -49.90 4.56 -7.63
N GLY A 85 -49.80 4.19 -8.91
CA GLY A 85 -48.98 4.89 -9.91
C GLY A 85 -47.48 4.74 -9.64
N LEU A 86 -47.07 3.69 -8.93
CA LEU A 86 -45.68 3.36 -8.62
C LEU A 86 -45.32 2.00 -9.23
N THR A 87 -44.08 1.86 -9.65
CA THR A 87 -43.42 0.61 -10.03
C THR A 87 -42.29 0.29 -9.05
N TYR A 88 -41.68 -0.87 -9.17
CA TYR A 88 -40.60 -1.31 -8.29
C TYR A 88 -39.45 -1.93 -9.08
N ARG A 89 -38.24 -1.83 -8.51
CA ARG A 89 -37.05 -2.57 -8.93
C ARG A 89 -36.55 -3.36 -7.73
N ILE A 90 -36.17 -4.62 -7.93
CA ILE A 90 -35.54 -5.46 -6.91
C ILE A 90 -34.09 -5.69 -7.35
N SER A 91 -33.14 -5.33 -6.50
CA SER A 91 -31.70 -5.51 -6.75
C SER A 91 -31.09 -6.19 -5.52
N GLY A 92 -30.77 -7.49 -5.65
CA GLY A 92 -30.42 -8.32 -4.49
C GLY A 92 -31.58 -8.36 -3.48
N ASN A 93 -31.30 -7.96 -2.23
CA ASN A 93 -32.31 -7.89 -1.17
C ASN A 93 -33.00 -6.51 -1.06
N VAL A 94 -32.67 -5.54 -1.91
CA VAL A 94 -33.21 -4.18 -1.83
C VAL A 94 -34.31 -3.97 -2.88
N VAL A 95 -35.43 -3.39 -2.44
CA VAL A 95 -36.55 -2.95 -3.26
C VAL A 95 -36.55 -1.43 -3.31
N THR A 96 -36.48 -0.88 -4.51
CA THR A 96 -36.61 0.57 -4.76
C THR A 96 -37.95 0.84 -5.45
N LEU A 97 -38.70 1.84 -4.99
CA LEU A 97 -39.95 2.28 -5.60
C LEU A 97 -39.75 3.50 -6.49
N GLU A 98 -40.36 3.47 -7.67
CA GLU A 98 -40.29 4.50 -8.69
C GLU A 98 -41.72 4.84 -9.16
N ARG A 99 -41.94 5.98 -9.84
CA ARG A 99 -43.26 6.25 -10.44
C ARG A 99 -43.45 5.36 -11.67
N ALA A 100 -44.62 4.75 -11.79
CA ALA A 100 -44.99 4.02 -12.99
C ALA A 100 -45.03 5.02 -14.17
N PRO A 101 -44.36 4.72 -15.30
CA PRO A 101 -44.31 5.64 -16.43
C PRO A 101 -45.72 5.86 -17.02
N GLU A 102 -46.01 7.09 -17.44
CA GLU A 102 -47.09 7.31 -18.42
C GLU A 102 -46.66 6.60 -19.72
N THR A 103 -47.44 5.62 -20.13
CA THR A 103 -47.09 4.72 -21.22
C THR A 103 -47.13 5.44 -22.56
N GLN A 104 -45.95 5.77 -23.11
CA GLN A 104 -45.73 5.68 -24.54
C GLN A 104 -45.06 4.33 -24.86
N PRO A 105 -45.56 3.53 -25.81
CA PRO A 105 -45.00 2.21 -26.10
C PRO A 105 -43.59 2.34 -26.69
N GLY A 106 -42.59 1.71 -26.06
CA GLY A 106 -41.26 1.48 -26.66
C GLY A 106 -40.05 2.13 -25.98
N THR A 107 -40.20 2.80 -24.84
CA THR A 107 -39.08 3.43 -24.11
C THR A 107 -39.12 3.05 -22.63
N ILE A 108 -38.10 2.32 -22.16
CA ILE A 108 -37.81 2.16 -20.73
C ILE A 108 -36.80 3.26 -20.39
N GLN A 109 -37.20 4.22 -19.56
CA GLN A 109 -36.25 5.15 -18.96
C GLN A 109 -35.30 4.34 -18.06
N LEU A 110 -34.00 4.38 -18.36
CA LEU A 110 -32.98 4.19 -17.33
C LEU A 110 -33.28 5.22 -16.22
N GLY A 111 -33.34 4.74 -14.97
CA GLY A 111 -33.75 5.54 -13.82
C GLY A 111 -33.07 6.91 -13.82
N ALA A 112 -33.84 7.96 -13.50
CA ALA A 112 -33.31 9.31 -13.40
C ALA A 112 -32.09 9.27 -12.46
N VAL A 113 -30.90 9.54 -13.02
CA VAL A 113 -29.67 9.69 -12.25
C VAL A 113 -29.94 10.81 -11.25
N ARG A 114 -30.16 10.46 -9.98
CA ARG A 114 -30.26 11.47 -8.93
C ARG A 114 -28.85 12.01 -8.76
N VAL A 115 -28.56 13.12 -9.43
CA VAL A 115 -27.30 13.85 -9.27
C VAL A 115 -27.30 14.43 -7.86
N GLU A 116 -26.87 13.66 -6.86
CA GLU A 116 -26.55 14.20 -5.55
C GLU A 116 -25.24 14.98 -5.66
N GLY A 117 -25.31 16.19 -6.23
CA GLY A 117 -24.42 17.30 -5.90
C GLY A 117 -22.91 17.17 -6.16
N GLY A 118 -22.44 16.13 -6.83
CA GLY A 118 -21.18 16.17 -7.55
C GLY A 118 -21.45 16.73 -8.95
N GLY A 119 -20.62 17.65 -9.44
CA GLY A 119 -20.71 18.13 -10.82
C GLY A 119 -20.94 16.98 -11.79
N ALA A 120 -21.89 17.14 -12.69
CA ALA A 120 -22.25 16.20 -13.74
C ALA A 120 -21.01 15.54 -14.40
N GLY A 121 -20.68 14.30 -14.01
CA GLY A 121 -19.53 13.56 -14.55
C GLY A 121 -18.16 13.89 -13.96
N SER A 122 -18.10 14.48 -12.77
CA SER A 122 -16.88 14.75 -12.01
C SER A 122 -16.84 13.98 -10.69
N VAL A 123 -15.63 13.78 -10.16
CA VAL A 123 -15.43 13.24 -8.81
C VAL A 123 -15.28 14.41 -7.85
N GLY A 124 -16.17 14.52 -6.87
CA GLY A 124 -16.05 15.47 -5.77
C GLY A 124 -14.83 15.15 -4.91
N GLY A 125 -14.17 16.19 -4.39
CA GLY A 125 -12.91 15.98 -3.67
C GLY A 125 -13.02 15.23 -2.34
N ASP A 126 -14.23 14.98 -1.86
CA ASP A 126 -14.55 14.13 -0.71
C ASP A 126 -14.73 12.65 -1.08
N GLY A 127 -14.52 12.28 -2.34
CA GLY A 127 -14.64 10.92 -2.85
C GLY A 127 -16.02 10.57 -3.41
N HIS A 128 -16.97 11.51 -3.49
CA HIS A 128 -18.26 11.24 -4.12
C HIS A 128 -18.15 11.31 -5.65
N VAL A 129 -18.65 10.29 -6.33
CA VAL A 129 -18.87 10.31 -7.78
C VAL A 129 -20.35 10.65 -8.03
N ALA A 130 -20.64 11.60 -8.91
CA ALA A 130 -22.02 12.02 -9.17
C ALA A 130 -22.90 10.84 -9.62
N GLY A 131 -24.00 10.57 -8.90
CA GLY A 131 -24.91 9.45 -9.19
C GLY A 131 -24.42 8.08 -8.72
N TRP A 132 -23.34 8.03 -7.91
CA TRP A 132 -22.86 6.80 -7.30
C TRP A 132 -23.77 6.35 -6.16
N ASP A 133 -24.23 5.11 -6.24
CA ASP A 133 -25.09 4.44 -5.26
C ASP A 133 -24.31 3.45 -4.38
N GLY A 134 -22.97 3.50 -4.41
CA GLY A 134 -22.11 2.53 -3.75
C GLY A 134 -21.63 1.39 -4.67
N SER A 135 -22.21 1.24 -5.86
CA SER A 135 -21.85 0.19 -6.84
C SER A 135 -20.70 0.58 -7.78
N GLY A 136 -20.12 -0.40 -8.46
CA GLY A 136 -19.16 -0.16 -9.56
C GLY A 136 -19.81 0.43 -10.83
N ASP A 137 -21.14 0.37 -10.93
CA ASP A 137 -21.93 0.65 -12.13
C ASP A 137 -21.78 2.11 -12.59
N SER A 138 -21.50 3.02 -11.65
CA SER A 138 -21.23 4.44 -11.91
C SER A 138 -20.19 4.65 -13.01
N ILE A 139 -19.23 3.73 -13.17
CA ILE A 139 -18.23 3.75 -14.24
C ILE A 139 -18.89 3.70 -15.63
N TYR A 140 -19.96 2.93 -15.78
CA TYR A 140 -20.64 2.62 -17.05
C TYR A 140 -21.84 3.54 -17.36
N VAL A 141 -22.11 4.53 -16.51
CA VAL A 141 -23.16 5.55 -16.74
C VAL A 141 -22.64 6.99 -16.64
N THR A 142 -21.38 7.16 -16.28
CA THR A 142 -20.73 8.48 -16.19
C THR A 142 -20.11 8.89 -17.53
N PRO A 143 -20.51 10.04 -18.12
CA PRO A 143 -19.98 10.54 -19.40
C PRO A 143 -18.60 11.19 -19.22
N GLY A 144 -17.57 10.36 -19.14
CA GLY A 144 -16.18 10.77 -18.93
C GLY A 144 -15.33 9.63 -18.37
N SER A 145 -14.03 9.82 -18.25
CA SER A 145 -13.14 8.76 -17.79
C SER A 145 -13.04 8.72 -16.26
N VAL A 146 -13.79 7.82 -15.62
CA VAL A 146 -13.79 7.60 -14.17
C VAL A 146 -13.49 6.16 -13.83
N SER A 147 -12.86 5.92 -12.68
CA SER A 147 -12.73 4.59 -12.07
C SER A 147 -13.14 4.67 -10.61
N VAL A 148 -13.78 3.61 -10.12
CA VAL A 148 -14.13 3.46 -8.70
C VAL A 148 -13.59 2.13 -8.22
N ILE A 149 -12.92 2.14 -7.08
CA ILE A 149 -12.49 0.95 -6.36
C ILE A 149 -13.40 0.82 -5.15
N THR A 150 -14.28 -0.18 -5.17
CA THR A 150 -15.29 -0.39 -4.13
C THR A 150 -14.70 -1.07 -2.90
N ARG A 151 -15.45 -1.04 -1.79
CA ARG A 151 -15.09 -1.77 -0.58
C ARG A 151 -14.93 -3.26 -0.83
N ASP A 152 -15.87 -3.86 -1.56
CA ASP A 152 -15.85 -5.28 -1.93
C ASP A 152 -14.57 -5.66 -2.70
N GLN A 153 -14.10 -4.79 -3.60
CA GLN A 153 -12.85 -5.01 -4.32
C GLN A 153 -11.61 -4.91 -3.41
N LEU A 154 -11.58 -3.94 -2.48
CA LEU A 154 -10.51 -3.81 -1.49
C LEU A 154 -10.44 -5.01 -0.54
N GLU A 155 -11.60 -5.59 -0.19
CA GLU A 155 -11.69 -6.78 0.66
C GLU A 155 -11.38 -8.08 -0.09
N ALA A 156 -11.79 -8.18 -1.36
CA ALA A 156 -11.47 -9.33 -2.21
C ALA A 156 -9.96 -9.40 -2.52
N TYR A 157 -9.29 -8.26 -2.71
CA TYR A 157 -7.85 -8.20 -2.97
C TYR A 157 -7.11 -7.31 -1.95
N PRO A 158 -6.90 -7.80 -0.71
CA PRO A 158 -6.28 -7.02 0.35
C PRO A 158 -4.87 -6.51 0.00
N ALA A 159 -4.63 -5.20 0.16
CA ALA A 159 -3.37 -4.55 -0.17
C ALA A 159 -2.20 -4.91 0.80
N GLN A 160 -0.97 -5.07 0.29
CA GLN A 160 0.25 -5.24 1.11
C GLN A 160 0.84 -3.90 1.51
N ALA A 161 0.93 -3.00 0.53
CA ALA A 161 1.27 -1.59 0.69
C ALA A 161 0.15 -0.71 0.11
N PRO A 162 0.05 0.58 0.48
CA PRO A 162 -0.98 1.48 -0.05
C PRO A 162 -1.06 1.53 -1.58
N ALA A 163 0.09 1.42 -2.26
CA ALA A 163 0.18 1.33 -3.72
C ALA A 163 -0.61 0.15 -4.34
N ASP A 164 -0.79 -0.94 -3.61
CA ASP A 164 -1.50 -2.13 -4.11
C ASP A 164 -3.00 -1.94 -4.23
N MET A 165 -3.58 -0.94 -3.54
CA MET A 165 -5.01 -0.64 -3.66
C MET A 165 -5.37 -0.24 -5.10
N LEU A 166 -4.46 0.40 -5.83
CA LEU A 166 -4.69 0.82 -7.21
C LEU A 166 -4.43 -0.30 -8.23
N ARG A 167 -3.87 -1.44 -7.79
CA ARG A 167 -3.49 -2.53 -8.69
C ARG A 167 -4.73 -3.16 -9.33
N GLY A 168 -4.75 -3.17 -10.66
CA GLY A 168 -5.89 -3.66 -11.43
C GLY A 168 -6.85 -2.55 -11.87
N THR A 169 -6.54 -1.28 -11.58
CA THR A 169 -7.34 -0.17 -12.10
C THR A 169 -6.85 0.25 -13.48
N THR A 170 -7.73 0.29 -14.48
CA THR A 170 -7.40 0.68 -15.87
C THR A 170 -6.80 2.09 -15.93
N GLY A 171 -5.67 2.25 -16.60
CA GLY A 171 -5.03 3.55 -16.86
C GLY A 171 -4.28 4.16 -15.66
N ILE A 172 -4.18 3.44 -14.55
CA ILE A 172 -3.58 3.92 -13.29
C ILE A 172 -2.42 3.02 -12.88
N ILE A 173 -1.28 3.63 -12.54
CA ILE A 173 -0.09 2.94 -12.04
C ILE A 173 0.45 3.71 -10.84
N SER A 174 1.01 3.03 -9.85
CA SER A 174 1.75 3.67 -8.75
C SER A 174 3.25 3.66 -9.06
N GLY A 175 3.91 4.82 -8.98
CA GLY A 175 5.35 4.97 -9.11
C GLY A 175 6.14 4.66 -7.82
N GLU A 176 5.47 4.30 -6.72
CA GLU A 176 6.14 3.87 -5.48
C GLU A 176 6.41 2.37 -5.46
N ALA A 177 7.69 1.98 -5.37
CA ALA A 177 8.18 0.60 -5.39
C ALA A 177 8.01 -0.15 -4.04
N ARG A 178 6.91 0.11 -3.31
CA ARG A 178 6.60 -0.46 -1.97
C ARG A 178 7.70 -0.28 -0.92
N SER A 179 8.53 0.75 -1.05
CA SER A 179 9.62 1.04 -0.12
C SER A 179 9.24 2.09 0.93
N SER A 180 8.38 3.05 0.57
CA SER A 180 8.13 4.21 1.45
C SER A 180 6.89 4.16 2.34
N GLY A 181 6.07 3.12 2.20
CA GLY A 181 4.74 3.09 2.81
C GLY A 181 3.78 4.18 2.28
N GLY A 182 4.13 4.87 1.19
CA GLY A 182 3.31 5.89 0.53
C GLY A 182 2.70 5.40 -0.79
N LEU A 183 1.98 6.32 -1.45
CA LEU A 183 1.36 6.16 -2.76
C LEU A 183 1.82 7.30 -3.67
N ASP A 184 2.17 6.99 -4.92
CA ASP A 184 2.55 7.99 -5.94
C ASP A 184 1.83 7.68 -7.26
N VAL A 185 0.74 8.40 -7.54
CA VAL A 185 -0.19 8.02 -8.60
C VAL A 185 0.23 8.59 -9.95
N ASN A 186 0.18 7.74 -10.99
CA ASN A 186 0.22 8.14 -12.38
C ASN A 186 -1.10 7.84 -13.07
N ILE A 187 -1.59 8.83 -13.82
CA ILE A 187 -2.76 8.72 -14.69
C ILE A 187 -2.32 9.14 -16.09
N ARG A 188 -2.45 8.24 -17.06
CA ARG A 188 -2.19 8.54 -18.48
C ARG A 188 -0.80 9.11 -18.77
N GLY A 189 0.23 8.70 -18.02
CA GLY A 189 1.60 9.20 -18.15
C GLY A 189 1.91 10.48 -17.36
N LEU A 190 0.93 11.05 -16.66
CA LEU A 190 1.11 12.20 -15.78
C LEU A 190 1.25 11.77 -14.32
N GLN A 191 2.35 12.18 -13.69
CA GLN A 191 2.69 11.92 -12.30
C GLN A 191 3.48 13.10 -11.74
N GLY A 192 3.52 13.20 -10.40
CA GLY A 192 4.43 14.10 -9.70
C GLY A 192 3.97 15.55 -9.70
N GLN A 193 4.58 16.36 -8.81
CA GLN A 193 4.47 17.82 -8.79
C GLN A 193 3.04 18.38 -8.82
N GLY A 194 2.06 17.63 -8.29
CA GLY A 194 0.65 18.05 -8.27
C GLY A 194 -0.10 17.88 -9.59
N ARG A 195 0.42 17.11 -10.57
CA ARG A 195 -0.34 16.75 -11.80
C ARG A 195 -1.50 15.79 -11.52
N VAL A 196 -1.31 14.92 -10.52
CA VAL A 196 -2.33 14.00 -9.99
C VAL A 196 -2.41 14.21 -8.46
N PRO A 197 -3.20 15.17 -8.00
CA PRO A 197 -3.49 15.36 -6.57
C PRO A 197 -4.31 14.21 -5.98
N VAL A 198 -4.07 13.92 -4.70
CA VAL A 198 -4.77 12.90 -3.91
C VAL A 198 -5.43 13.56 -2.71
N THR A 199 -6.72 13.32 -2.51
CA THR A 199 -7.49 13.78 -1.35
C THR A 199 -7.95 12.61 -0.48
N VAL A 200 -8.05 12.84 0.83
CA VAL A 200 -8.65 11.91 1.79
C VAL A 200 -9.67 12.68 2.61
N ASP A 201 -10.94 12.28 2.52
CA ASP A 201 -12.07 12.97 3.14
C ASP A 201 -12.16 14.48 2.79
N GLY A 202 -11.70 14.87 1.60
CA GLY A 202 -11.69 16.28 1.17
C GLY A 202 -10.44 17.08 1.55
N ALA A 203 -9.50 16.49 2.31
CA ALA A 203 -8.20 17.10 2.61
C ALA A 203 -7.13 16.65 1.61
N ILE A 204 -6.29 17.57 1.14
CA ILE A 204 -5.12 17.19 0.33
C ILE A 204 -4.18 16.34 1.18
N ASN A 205 -3.77 15.19 0.61
CA ASN A 205 -3.03 14.15 1.31
C ASN A 205 -1.66 13.82 0.70
N GLY A 206 -1.20 14.60 -0.29
CA GLY A 206 0.04 14.35 -1.03
C GLY A 206 1.11 15.42 -0.82
N THR A 207 2.38 15.01 -0.83
CA THR A 207 3.54 15.91 -0.89
C THR A 207 4.53 15.48 -1.95
N THR A 208 5.15 16.43 -2.65
CA THR A 208 6.22 16.11 -3.59
C THR A 208 7.56 16.03 -2.86
N VAL A 209 8.10 14.82 -2.83
CA VAL A 209 9.39 14.47 -2.23
C VAL A 209 10.48 14.45 -3.29
N TYR A 210 11.55 15.21 -3.08
CA TYR A 210 12.77 15.06 -3.86
C TYR A 210 13.43 13.70 -3.54
N ARG A 211 13.58 12.84 -4.56
CA ARG A 211 14.20 11.51 -4.46
C ARG A 211 15.56 11.47 -5.17
N GLY A 212 16.20 12.63 -5.26
CA GLY A 212 17.47 12.78 -5.93
C GLY A 212 17.37 13.02 -7.42
N TYR A 213 18.47 12.71 -8.09
CA TYR A 213 18.57 12.90 -9.53
C TYR A 213 17.64 11.98 -10.33
N GLN A 214 17.36 10.78 -9.79
CA GLN A 214 16.51 9.76 -10.41
C GLN A 214 15.02 10.12 -10.46
N GLY A 215 14.56 11.09 -9.67
CA GLY A 215 13.13 11.37 -9.61
C GLY A 215 12.68 12.30 -8.50
N THR A 216 11.40 12.62 -8.56
CA THR A 216 10.60 12.97 -7.39
C THR A 216 9.52 11.94 -7.18
N SER A 217 8.98 11.85 -5.97
CA SER A 217 7.79 11.04 -5.70
C SER A 217 6.72 11.87 -5.02
N ASN A 218 5.47 11.81 -5.50
CA ASN A 218 4.35 12.53 -4.87
C ASN A 218 3.66 11.66 -3.83
N ARG A 219 4.25 11.57 -2.64
CA ARG A 219 3.84 10.63 -1.59
C ARG A 219 2.56 11.07 -0.91
N SER A 220 1.56 10.19 -0.96
CA SER A 220 0.36 10.24 -0.13
C SER A 220 0.36 9.06 0.84
N PHE A 221 0.06 9.32 2.11
CA PHE A 221 0.10 8.29 3.16
C PHE A 221 -1.32 7.95 3.62
N VAL A 222 -1.71 6.69 3.48
CA VAL A 222 -3.04 6.18 3.84
C VAL A 222 -2.92 4.76 4.36
N ASP A 223 -3.79 4.41 5.30
CA ASP A 223 -3.93 3.03 5.77
C ASP A 223 -5.06 2.34 4.99
N PRO A 224 -4.78 1.29 4.21
CA PRO A 224 -5.80 0.57 3.45
C PRO A 224 -6.97 0.06 4.32
N ASP A 225 -6.73 -0.29 5.59
CA ASP A 225 -7.77 -0.86 6.46
C ASP A 225 -8.86 0.16 6.79
N PHE A 226 -8.54 1.47 6.70
CA PHE A 226 -9.42 2.60 6.98
C PHE A 226 -10.06 3.23 5.73
N ILE A 227 -9.76 2.73 4.52
CA ILE A 227 -10.39 3.21 3.29
C ILE A 227 -11.71 2.48 3.07
N SER A 228 -12.80 3.23 2.87
CA SER A 228 -14.10 2.70 2.45
C SER A 228 -14.11 2.48 0.95
N HIS A 229 -13.78 3.52 0.18
CA HIS A 229 -13.67 3.46 -1.28
C HIS A 229 -12.69 4.48 -1.84
N VAL A 230 -12.30 4.29 -3.10
CA VAL A 230 -11.46 5.21 -3.86
C VAL A 230 -12.15 5.57 -5.17
N ALA A 231 -12.29 6.86 -5.43
CA ALA A 231 -12.80 7.40 -6.68
C ALA A 231 -11.68 8.10 -7.46
N ILE A 232 -11.63 7.90 -8.77
CA ILE A 232 -10.57 8.41 -9.64
C ILE A 232 -11.21 9.08 -10.85
N GLU A 233 -10.87 10.35 -11.06
CA GLU A 233 -11.15 11.08 -12.30
C GLU A 233 -9.88 11.08 -13.16
N LYS A 234 -10.01 10.80 -14.46
CA LYS A 234 -8.89 10.83 -15.39
C LYS A 234 -9.02 12.02 -16.35
N GLY A 235 -7.92 12.70 -16.59
CA GLY A 235 -7.92 13.98 -17.30
C GLY A 235 -8.36 15.13 -16.39
N PRO A 236 -8.29 16.39 -16.86
CA PRO A 236 -8.49 17.55 -15.98
C PRO A 236 -9.85 17.56 -15.27
N SER A 237 -9.87 17.91 -13.98
CA SER A 237 -11.12 18.12 -13.23
C SER A 237 -11.46 19.61 -13.14
N MET A 238 -12.75 19.93 -13.23
CA MET A 238 -13.27 21.30 -13.02
C MET A 238 -13.89 21.48 -11.62
N GLY A 239 -14.10 20.37 -10.90
CA GLY A 239 -14.85 20.29 -9.65
C GLY A 239 -14.17 20.89 -8.41
N ASN A 240 -14.85 20.74 -7.27
CA ASN A 240 -14.69 21.61 -6.11
C ASN A 240 -13.32 21.62 -5.41
N ALA A 241 -12.69 20.48 -5.14
CA ALA A 241 -11.60 20.43 -4.15
C ALA A 241 -10.18 20.29 -4.71
N ILE A 242 -10.02 20.25 -6.05
CA ILE A 242 -8.79 19.74 -6.67
C ILE A 242 -8.35 20.63 -7.84
N ALA A 243 -7.95 21.86 -7.54
CA ALA A 243 -7.38 22.76 -8.53
C ALA A 243 -6.02 22.24 -9.05
N GLY A 244 -5.74 22.44 -10.35
CA GLY A 244 -4.44 22.15 -10.96
C GLY A 244 -4.15 20.69 -11.34
N GLY A 245 -5.07 19.75 -11.11
CA GLY A 245 -4.90 18.33 -11.47
C GLY A 245 -5.09 18.04 -12.96
N ILE A 246 -4.12 18.42 -13.81
CA ILE A 246 -4.21 18.23 -15.28
C ILE A 246 -4.21 16.77 -15.74
N GLY A 247 -3.73 15.83 -14.91
CA GLY A 247 -3.82 14.39 -15.17
C GLY A 247 -5.09 13.74 -14.63
N GLY A 248 -5.87 14.47 -13.83
CA GLY A 248 -6.97 13.96 -13.04
C GLY A 248 -6.65 13.93 -11.57
N SER A 249 -7.43 13.17 -10.81
CA SER A 249 -7.41 13.21 -9.36
C SER A 249 -7.82 11.88 -8.74
N VAL A 250 -7.30 11.63 -7.54
CA VAL A 250 -7.71 10.49 -6.71
C VAL A 250 -8.33 11.01 -5.44
N SER A 251 -9.54 10.56 -5.13
CA SER A 251 -10.27 10.94 -3.92
C SER A 251 -10.62 9.69 -3.13
N MET A 252 -10.16 9.64 -1.89
CA MET A 252 -10.37 8.51 -0.99
C MET A 252 -11.30 8.90 0.14
N LYS A 253 -12.24 8.01 0.45
CA LYS A 253 -13.12 8.17 1.61
C LYS A 253 -12.69 7.18 2.69
N THR A 254 -12.58 7.64 3.93
CA THR A 254 -12.33 6.74 5.06
C THR A 254 -13.63 6.20 5.65
N LEU A 255 -13.54 5.12 6.43
CA LEU A 255 -14.68 4.44 7.07
C LEU A 255 -15.66 5.41 7.76
N GLY A 256 -16.96 5.13 7.62
CA GLY A 256 -18.07 5.75 8.34
C GLY A 256 -18.72 4.80 9.35
N VAL A 257 -19.72 5.28 10.09
CA VAL A 257 -20.40 4.43 11.10
C VAL A 257 -21.21 3.29 10.46
N ASP A 258 -21.77 3.53 9.28
CA ASP A 258 -22.54 2.51 8.54
C ASP A 258 -21.66 1.37 8.00
N ASP A 259 -20.35 1.59 7.89
CA ASP A 259 -19.39 0.54 7.51
C ASP A 259 -19.08 -0.43 8.68
N ILE A 260 -19.50 -0.09 9.91
CA ILE A 260 -19.07 -0.77 11.15
C ILE A 260 -20.25 -1.27 11.98
N VAL A 261 -21.33 -0.49 12.09
CA VAL A 261 -22.50 -0.83 12.89
C VAL A 261 -23.41 -1.74 12.08
N PRO A 262 -23.63 -3.01 12.49
CA PRO A 262 -24.55 -3.90 11.79
C PRO A 262 -25.99 -3.37 11.74
N GLU A 263 -26.77 -3.84 10.77
CA GLU A 263 -28.14 -3.35 10.59
C GLU A 263 -29.02 -3.62 11.82
N GLY A 264 -29.70 -2.57 12.27
CA GLY A 264 -30.58 -2.63 13.45
C GLY A 264 -29.86 -2.52 14.79
N ASP A 265 -28.53 -2.36 14.81
CA ASP A 265 -27.73 -2.05 15.99
C ASP A 265 -27.38 -0.55 16.08
N VAL A 266 -26.98 -0.10 17.28
CA VAL A 266 -26.57 1.29 17.55
C VAL A 266 -25.09 1.42 17.86
N MET A 267 -24.41 0.30 18.14
CA MET A 267 -22.98 0.24 18.38
C MET A 267 -22.38 -0.91 17.58
N GLY A 268 -21.17 -0.70 17.08
CA GLY A 268 -20.42 -1.65 16.27
C GLY A 268 -18.95 -1.69 16.69
N LEU A 269 -18.36 -2.87 16.65
CA LEU A 269 -16.92 -3.07 16.82
C LEU A 269 -16.43 -3.99 15.72
N ARG A 270 -15.50 -3.50 14.90
CA ARG A 270 -14.81 -4.29 13.87
C ARG A 270 -13.37 -4.52 14.28
N PHE A 271 -12.95 -5.77 14.27
CA PHE A 271 -11.58 -6.21 14.43
C PHE A 271 -11.11 -6.90 13.16
N MET A 272 -9.91 -6.55 12.69
CA MET A 272 -9.22 -7.27 11.64
C MET A 272 -7.81 -7.65 12.10
N ALA A 273 -7.36 -8.83 11.69
CA ALA A 273 -5.98 -9.26 11.83
C ALA A 273 -5.52 -10.03 10.60
N SER A 274 -4.27 -9.86 10.20
CA SER A 274 -3.67 -10.61 9.09
C SER A 274 -2.22 -10.98 9.36
N LEU A 275 -1.80 -12.12 8.84
CA LEU A 275 -0.43 -12.61 8.82
C LEU A 275 0.03 -12.69 7.37
N THR A 276 1.26 -12.26 7.11
CA THR A 276 1.85 -12.20 5.77
C THR A 276 3.22 -12.87 5.76
N GLY A 277 3.45 -13.74 4.77
CA GLY A 277 4.73 -14.40 4.53
C GLY A 277 5.66 -13.63 3.57
N ASN A 278 6.69 -14.32 3.07
CA ASN A 278 7.67 -13.77 2.09
C ASN A 278 8.45 -12.55 2.58
N ASN A 279 8.65 -12.42 3.88
CA ASN A 279 9.38 -11.32 4.51
C ASN A 279 10.18 -11.79 5.73
N THR A 280 11.21 -11.02 6.11
CA THR A 280 12.09 -11.31 7.25
C THR A 280 12.46 -10.03 7.98
N THR A 281 12.74 -10.13 9.28
CA THR A 281 13.30 -8.99 10.03
C THR A 281 14.60 -8.50 9.38
N PRO A 282 14.71 -7.19 9.05
CA PRO A 282 15.92 -6.62 8.46
C PRO A 282 17.14 -6.84 9.33
N GLY A 283 18.27 -7.18 8.71
CA GLY A 283 19.56 -7.23 9.40
C GLY A 283 20.23 -5.87 9.53
N SER A 284 21.28 -5.80 10.34
CA SER A 284 22.13 -4.61 10.50
C SER A 284 23.37 -4.66 9.60
N ASN A 285 23.73 -3.52 8.99
CA ASN A 285 24.95 -3.32 8.19
C ASN A 285 25.19 -4.35 7.07
N MET A 286 24.12 -4.86 6.45
CA MET A 286 24.22 -5.77 5.31
C MET A 286 24.52 -5.00 4.03
N THR A 287 25.32 -5.59 3.15
CA THR A 287 25.62 -5.03 1.82
C THR A 287 25.50 -6.14 0.79
N ARG A 288 25.05 -5.80 -0.41
CA ARG A 288 24.80 -6.75 -1.47
C ARG A 288 25.27 -6.17 -2.81
N ASN A 289 26.09 -6.90 -3.56
CA ASN A 289 26.66 -6.43 -4.83
C ASN A 289 26.60 -7.54 -5.91
N ILE A 290 26.23 -7.20 -7.16
CA ILE A 290 26.20 -8.15 -8.31
C ILE A 290 27.50 -8.06 -9.09
N LEU A 291 28.20 -6.92 -9.04
CA LEU A 291 29.44 -6.73 -9.75
C LEU A 291 30.54 -7.62 -9.22
N GLU A 292 31.36 -8.01 -10.18
CA GLU A 292 32.69 -8.51 -9.95
C GLU A 292 33.55 -7.45 -9.25
N PRO A 293 34.57 -7.89 -8.51
CA PRO A 293 35.48 -6.98 -7.83
C PRO A 293 36.14 -5.96 -8.77
N LEU A 294 35.95 -4.66 -8.49
CA LEU A 294 36.59 -3.56 -9.22
C LEU A 294 37.89 -3.12 -8.56
N SER A 295 38.94 -2.92 -9.37
CA SER A 295 40.29 -2.51 -8.93
C SER A 295 40.37 -1.08 -8.38
N PHE A 296 39.41 -0.20 -8.69
CA PHE A 296 39.48 1.24 -8.36
C PHE A 296 38.85 1.65 -7.02
N TYR A 297 38.03 0.82 -6.38
CA TYR A 297 37.35 1.16 -5.12
C TYR A 297 37.49 0.12 -4.00
N GLY A 298 38.22 -0.97 -4.22
CA GLY A 298 38.50 -1.96 -3.18
C GLY A 298 37.26 -2.71 -2.68
N ASP A 299 36.36 -3.17 -3.58
CA ASP A 299 35.12 -3.85 -3.20
C ASP A 299 35.01 -5.30 -3.73
N PRO A 300 35.51 -6.32 -3.01
CA PRO A 300 35.19 -7.73 -3.13
C PRO A 300 34.17 -8.18 -2.06
N LEU A 301 33.13 -8.86 -2.55
CA LEU A 301 32.29 -9.84 -1.84
C LEU A 301 31.74 -9.41 -0.50
N ALA A 302 31.21 -8.19 -0.43
CA ALA A 302 30.53 -7.70 0.76
C ALA A 302 29.44 -8.68 1.24
N ALA A 303 29.58 -9.08 2.50
CA ALA A 303 28.65 -9.83 3.36
C ALA A 303 27.21 -10.07 2.83
N THR A 304 27.00 -11.06 1.95
CA THR A 304 25.64 -11.55 1.65
C THR A 304 25.27 -12.65 2.64
N ARG A 305 24.34 -12.37 3.56
CA ARG A 305 23.76 -13.38 4.47
C ARG A 305 22.93 -14.40 3.68
N GLY A 306 22.65 -15.55 4.31
CA GLY A 306 21.92 -16.66 3.69
C GLY A 306 20.64 -16.20 2.98
N ARG A 307 20.55 -16.49 1.67
CA ARG A 307 19.49 -16.04 0.76
C ARG A 307 18.16 -16.80 0.89
N GLY A 308 17.93 -17.47 2.00
CA GLY A 308 16.80 -18.38 2.16
C GLY A 308 15.50 -17.65 2.45
N ARG A 309 14.57 -17.62 1.48
CA ARG A 309 13.19 -17.17 1.72
C ARG A 309 12.55 -18.02 2.84
N PRO A 310 11.89 -17.41 3.83
CA PRO A 310 11.13 -18.13 4.85
C PRO A 310 10.03 -19.03 4.25
N GLY A 311 9.65 -20.07 5.00
CA GLY A 311 8.57 -20.96 4.61
C GLY A 311 7.21 -20.27 4.66
N VAL A 312 6.21 -20.85 3.98
CA VAL A 312 4.84 -20.31 3.92
C VAL A 312 4.19 -20.18 5.30
N LEU A 313 4.50 -21.09 6.22
CA LEU A 313 3.97 -21.11 7.59
C LEU A 313 4.88 -20.41 8.61
N THR A 314 5.76 -19.51 8.16
CA THR A 314 6.58 -18.67 9.04
C THR A 314 6.33 -17.21 8.66
N PRO A 315 5.22 -16.60 9.13
CA PRO A 315 4.92 -15.21 8.81
C PRO A 315 5.99 -14.31 9.41
N GLY A 316 6.52 -13.38 8.62
CA GLY A 316 7.49 -12.36 9.06
C GLY A 316 6.91 -10.96 9.10
N GLY A 317 5.59 -10.84 8.91
CA GLY A 317 4.84 -9.59 9.07
C GLY A 317 3.33 -9.83 9.21
N GLY A 318 2.59 -8.76 9.46
CA GLY A 318 1.14 -8.78 9.65
C GLY A 318 0.54 -7.39 9.85
N SER A 319 -0.77 -7.35 10.01
CA SER A 319 -1.52 -6.15 10.38
C SER A 319 -2.65 -6.48 11.35
N ALA A 320 -3.04 -5.52 12.17
CA ALA A 320 -4.25 -5.59 12.98
C ALA A 320 -4.92 -4.22 13.08
N SER A 321 -6.25 -4.18 13.00
CA SER A 321 -7.03 -2.96 13.19
C SER A 321 -8.26 -3.20 14.05
N LEU A 322 -8.61 -2.19 14.85
CA LEU A 322 -9.79 -2.18 15.71
C LEU A 322 -10.54 -0.87 15.47
N VAL A 323 -11.81 -0.97 15.11
CA VAL A 323 -12.68 0.17 14.83
C VAL A 323 -13.95 0.05 15.64
N PHE A 324 -14.19 1.04 16.49
CA PHE A 324 -15.42 1.21 17.23
C PHE A 324 -16.29 2.27 16.55
N ALA A 325 -17.59 2.01 16.46
CA ALA A 325 -18.57 2.97 15.98
C ALA A 325 -19.81 2.98 16.87
N ARG A 326 -20.43 4.15 16.98
CA ARG A 326 -21.72 4.35 17.61
C ARG A 326 -22.57 5.25 16.73
N LYS A 327 -23.79 4.81 16.47
CA LYS A 327 -24.82 5.51 15.70
C LYS A 327 -25.90 6.02 16.65
N ASP A 328 -26.31 7.27 16.46
CA ASP A 328 -27.36 7.93 17.26
C ASP A 328 -28.18 8.85 16.35
N ASP A 329 -29.34 9.31 16.79
CA ASP A 329 -30.21 10.18 15.99
C ASP A 329 -29.55 11.53 15.70
N ARG A 330 -28.71 12.01 16.63
CA ARG A 330 -28.05 13.34 16.52
C ARG A 330 -26.55 13.28 16.33
N VAL A 331 -25.86 12.27 16.86
CA VAL A 331 -24.38 12.23 16.86
C VAL A 331 -23.89 10.82 16.62
N ASP A 332 -23.24 10.62 15.48
CA ASP A 332 -22.48 9.41 15.22
C ASP A 332 -21.02 9.60 15.59
N LEU A 333 -20.39 8.57 16.17
CA LEU A 333 -18.99 8.58 16.58
C LEU A 333 -18.28 7.35 16.01
N LEU A 334 -17.05 7.55 15.53
CA LEU A 334 -16.18 6.48 15.10
C LEU A 334 -14.76 6.71 15.63
N ALA A 335 -14.14 5.65 16.14
CA ALA A 335 -12.75 5.64 16.57
C ALA A 335 -12.06 4.35 16.10
N GLY A 336 -10.96 4.48 15.36
CA GLY A 336 -10.20 3.39 14.82
C GLY A 336 -8.71 3.49 15.14
N TYR A 337 -8.07 2.35 15.39
CA TYR A 337 -6.63 2.18 15.48
C TYR A 337 -6.18 1.03 14.59
N SER A 338 -5.06 1.20 13.89
CA SER A 338 -4.46 0.18 13.02
C SER A 338 -2.95 0.14 13.24
N TYR A 339 -2.39 -1.06 13.26
CA TYR A 339 -0.95 -1.32 13.34
C TYR A 339 -0.55 -2.36 12.29
N ARG A 340 0.52 -2.09 11.55
CA ARG A 340 1.07 -2.95 10.51
C ARG A 340 2.59 -3.02 10.66
N ASN A 341 3.13 -4.23 10.55
CA ASN A 341 4.58 -4.45 10.56
C ASN A 341 4.94 -5.49 9.51
N THR A 342 5.77 -5.12 8.55
CA THR A 342 6.27 -5.98 7.48
C THR A 342 7.78 -5.86 7.39
N GLY A 343 8.49 -6.98 7.48
CA GLY A 343 9.95 -7.04 7.26
C GLY A 343 10.34 -6.83 5.79
N ASN A 344 11.63 -6.97 5.48
CA ASN A 344 12.11 -6.95 4.09
C ASN A 344 11.51 -8.12 3.31
N TYR A 345 10.98 -7.88 2.12
CA TYR A 345 10.43 -8.94 1.28
C TYR A 345 11.52 -9.65 0.46
N PHE A 346 11.21 -10.82 -0.09
CA PHE A 346 12.09 -11.52 -1.04
C PHE A 346 11.61 -11.37 -2.48
N ALA A 347 12.54 -11.17 -3.41
CA ALA A 347 12.28 -11.06 -4.84
C ALA A 347 11.74 -12.39 -5.40
N GLY A 348 10.99 -12.34 -6.51
CA GLY A 348 10.57 -13.55 -7.22
C GLY A 348 11.76 -14.43 -7.64
N ALA A 349 11.57 -15.74 -7.79
CA ALA A 349 12.65 -16.65 -8.17
C ALA A 349 12.54 -17.18 -9.61
N SER A 350 11.43 -16.90 -10.30
CA SER A 350 11.12 -17.49 -11.60
C SER A 350 11.13 -16.45 -12.73
N GLY A 351 11.21 -16.95 -13.97
CA GLY A 351 11.16 -16.13 -15.19
C GLY A 351 12.49 -16.02 -15.91
N LYS A 352 12.42 -15.51 -17.15
CA LYS A 352 13.59 -15.37 -18.05
C LYS A 352 14.60 -14.34 -17.55
N TYR A 353 14.12 -13.31 -16.85
CA TYR A 353 14.92 -12.15 -16.40
C TYR A 353 15.31 -12.22 -14.92
N ALA A 354 15.00 -13.33 -14.24
CA ALA A 354 15.54 -13.61 -12.92
C ALA A 354 17.03 -13.93 -13.08
N PRO A 355 17.95 -13.20 -12.42
CA PRO A 355 19.37 -13.47 -12.55
C PRO A 355 19.71 -14.89 -12.08
N LYS A 356 20.47 -15.63 -12.89
CA LYS A 356 20.85 -17.03 -12.60
C LYS A 356 22.35 -17.15 -12.43
N ALA A 357 22.75 -18.03 -11.51
CA ALA A 357 24.15 -18.40 -11.37
C ALA A 357 24.62 -19.12 -12.65
N THR A 358 25.70 -18.65 -13.27
CA THR A 358 26.19 -19.16 -14.56
C THR A 358 27.26 -20.23 -14.42
N GLY A 359 27.87 -20.37 -13.23
CA GLY A 359 28.98 -21.30 -12.96
C GLY A 359 30.27 -21.00 -13.74
N ALA A 360 30.25 -20.01 -14.64
CA ALA A 360 31.37 -19.56 -15.43
C ALA A 360 31.81 -18.17 -14.97
N LEU A 361 33.11 -17.85 -15.13
CA LEU A 361 33.59 -16.48 -14.97
C LEU A 361 32.78 -15.56 -15.88
N SER A 362 32.42 -14.40 -15.37
CA SER A 362 31.80 -13.37 -16.19
C SER A 362 32.75 -12.88 -17.29
N PRO A 363 32.25 -12.20 -18.34
CA PRO A 363 33.09 -11.64 -19.39
C PRO A 363 34.19 -10.70 -18.88
N PHE A 364 33.93 -9.92 -17.82
CA PHE A 364 34.92 -9.04 -17.20
C PHE A 364 36.00 -9.83 -16.45
N CYS A 365 35.62 -10.84 -15.65
CA CYS A 365 36.58 -11.72 -15.00
C CYS A 365 37.37 -12.59 -15.99
N ALA A 366 36.75 -12.97 -17.12
CA ALA A 366 37.39 -13.69 -18.21
C ALA A 366 38.37 -12.81 -19.01
N ALA A 367 38.05 -11.52 -19.20
CA ALA A 367 38.94 -10.56 -19.87
C ALA A 367 40.08 -10.07 -18.94
N GLY A 368 39.81 -10.00 -17.64
CA GLY A 368 40.71 -9.56 -16.58
C GLY A 368 41.75 -10.58 -16.12
N THR A 369 41.76 -11.80 -16.67
CA THR A 369 42.68 -12.88 -16.25
C THR A 369 44.16 -12.58 -16.44
N ASN A 370 44.50 -11.50 -17.17
CA ASN A 370 45.87 -11.05 -17.40
C ASN A 370 46.38 -10.08 -16.32
N GLU A 371 45.50 -9.54 -15.47
CA GLU A 371 45.86 -8.71 -14.32
C GLU A 371 45.82 -9.56 -13.05
N ALA A 372 46.97 -9.76 -12.40
CA ALA A 372 47.09 -10.66 -11.25
C ALA A 372 46.13 -10.30 -10.09
N VAL A 373 45.90 -9.00 -9.89
CA VAL A 373 44.95 -8.44 -8.91
C VAL A 373 43.52 -8.88 -9.24
N LEU A 374 43.10 -8.64 -10.48
CA LEU A 374 41.75 -8.90 -10.93
C LEU A 374 41.45 -10.40 -10.96
N LYS A 375 42.41 -11.20 -11.42
CA LYS A 375 42.34 -12.67 -11.37
C LYS A 375 42.11 -13.19 -9.95
N GLN A 376 42.90 -12.71 -8.97
CA GLN A 376 42.77 -13.13 -7.58
C GLN A 376 41.42 -12.74 -6.97
N LEU A 377 40.89 -11.57 -7.34
CA LEU A 377 39.59 -11.12 -6.87
C LEU A 377 38.45 -11.94 -7.51
N CYS A 378 38.53 -12.23 -8.80
CA CYS A 378 37.57 -13.06 -9.54
C CYS A 378 37.56 -14.53 -9.06
N GLU A 379 38.71 -15.13 -8.73
CA GLU A 379 38.77 -16.49 -8.17
C GLU A 379 38.06 -16.63 -6.81
N ARG A 380 37.79 -15.51 -6.12
CA ARG A 380 37.14 -15.52 -4.81
C ARG A 380 35.63 -15.38 -4.87
N ALA A 381 35.07 -15.00 -6.02
CA ALA A 381 33.64 -14.76 -6.16
C ALA A 381 32.83 -16.02 -5.79
N VAL A 382 31.89 -15.90 -4.86
CA VAL A 382 31.05 -17.02 -4.40
C VAL A 382 30.17 -17.57 -5.53
N ALA A 383 29.75 -16.71 -6.45
CA ALA A 383 29.03 -17.08 -7.66
C ALA A 383 29.05 -15.92 -8.65
N PHE A 384 29.03 -16.25 -9.94
CA PHE A 384 28.78 -15.30 -11.02
C PHE A 384 27.33 -15.43 -11.49
N TYR A 385 26.71 -14.30 -11.76
CA TYR A 385 25.35 -14.23 -12.29
C TYR A 385 25.40 -13.76 -13.74
N ASP A 386 24.40 -14.13 -14.51
CA ASP A 386 24.21 -13.51 -15.80
C ASP A 386 23.90 -12.01 -15.61
N MET A 387 24.54 -11.15 -16.41
CA MET A 387 24.24 -9.71 -16.41
C MET A 387 22.91 -9.39 -17.11
N HIS A 388 22.08 -10.41 -17.37
CA HIS A 388 20.74 -10.27 -17.95
C HIS A 388 19.69 -9.81 -16.92
N GLY A 389 20.08 -9.68 -15.66
CA GLY A 389 19.23 -9.19 -14.57
C GLY A 389 18.79 -7.75 -14.72
N SER A 390 17.51 -7.49 -14.47
CA SER A 390 16.96 -6.13 -14.45
C SER A 390 17.29 -5.35 -13.18
N THR A 391 17.94 -5.95 -12.17
CA THR A 391 18.25 -5.27 -10.90
C THR A 391 19.52 -5.79 -10.21
N SER A 392 20.00 -5.02 -9.22
CA SER A 392 21.07 -5.41 -8.30
C SER A 392 20.62 -6.47 -7.28
N PHE A 393 19.74 -7.40 -7.60
CA PHE A 393 19.28 -8.48 -6.70
C PHE A 393 19.05 -9.76 -7.51
N VAL A 394 19.36 -10.94 -6.97
CA VAL A 394 19.09 -12.21 -7.67
C VAL A 394 17.70 -12.75 -7.36
N GLY A 395 17.25 -13.73 -8.14
CA GLY A 395 15.96 -14.37 -7.89
C GLY A 395 15.91 -15.04 -6.51
N GLY A 396 14.82 -14.81 -5.76
CA GLY A 396 14.62 -15.39 -4.42
C GLY A 396 15.45 -14.76 -3.31
N GLU A 397 16.22 -13.70 -3.56
CA GLU A 397 17.02 -12.97 -2.56
C GLU A 397 16.17 -12.00 -1.73
N GLU A 398 16.61 -11.72 -0.49
CA GLU A 398 16.04 -10.65 0.34
C GLU A 398 16.31 -9.29 -0.31
N VAL A 399 15.27 -8.47 -0.44
CA VAL A 399 15.37 -7.14 -1.01
C VAL A 399 15.49 -6.13 0.13
N TYR A 400 16.69 -5.60 0.32
CA TYR A 400 17.01 -4.71 1.43
C TYR A 400 16.23 -3.39 1.39
N ASN A 401 15.94 -2.83 2.55
CA ASN A 401 15.22 -1.56 2.74
C ASN A 401 13.81 -1.56 2.14
N THR A 402 13.09 -2.63 2.38
CA THR A 402 11.67 -2.78 1.99
C THR A 402 10.76 -3.03 3.18
N SER A 403 11.32 -3.06 4.40
CA SER A 403 10.56 -3.13 5.64
C SER A 403 9.75 -1.87 5.90
N ASN A 404 8.57 -2.02 6.48
CA ASN A 404 7.68 -0.94 6.86
C ASN A 404 6.92 -1.30 8.14
N GLU A 405 6.93 -0.40 9.12
CA GLU A 405 6.14 -0.43 10.34
C GLU A 405 5.26 0.83 10.37
N SER A 406 3.94 0.69 10.53
CA SER A 406 3.02 1.83 10.53
C SER A 406 1.90 1.72 11.56
N GLU A 407 1.53 2.86 12.12
CA GLU A 407 0.42 3.07 13.06
C GLU A 407 -0.53 4.14 12.53
N SER A 408 -1.82 3.86 12.58
CA SER A 408 -2.85 4.78 12.08
C SER A 408 -3.96 4.96 13.11
N VAL A 409 -4.46 6.19 13.23
CA VAL A 409 -5.61 6.56 14.07
C VAL A 409 -6.64 7.26 13.20
N LEU A 410 -7.91 6.89 13.36
CA LEU A 410 -9.04 7.56 12.73
C LEU A 410 -10.08 7.93 13.79
N LEU A 411 -10.46 9.21 13.88
CA LEU A 411 -11.56 9.66 14.72
C LEU A 411 -12.55 10.42 13.84
N LYS A 412 -13.85 10.12 13.95
CA LYS A 412 -14.91 10.89 13.29
C LYS A 412 -16.08 11.15 14.21
N ALA A 413 -16.70 12.30 14.04
CA ALA A 413 -17.98 12.65 14.64
C ALA A 413 -18.89 13.26 13.56
N VAL A 414 -20.09 12.70 13.36
CA VAL A 414 -21.12 13.26 12.47
C VAL A 414 -22.26 13.78 13.33
N ILE A 415 -22.47 15.09 13.32
CA ILE A 415 -23.43 15.81 14.16
C ILE A 415 -24.56 16.32 13.26
N ARG A 416 -25.80 16.01 13.62
CA ARG A 416 -27.03 16.43 12.93
C ARG A 416 -27.81 17.41 13.80
N PRO A 417 -27.44 18.70 13.83
CA PRO A 417 -28.10 19.68 14.70
C PRO A 417 -29.56 19.96 14.31
N ALA A 418 -29.91 19.73 13.04
CA ALA A 418 -31.26 19.78 12.49
C ALA A 418 -31.38 18.77 11.32
N GLN A 419 -32.59 18.52 10.82
CA GLN A 419 -32.85 17.51 9.78
C GLN A 419 -32.16 17.81 8.44
N ASP A 420 -31.95 19.09 8.13
CA ASP A 420 -31.34 19.61 6.91
C ASP A 420 -29.84 19.92 7.06
N HIS A 421 -29.26 19.71 8.24
CA HIS A 421 -27.88 20.05 8.56
C HIS A 421 -27.07 18.83 9.01
N VAL A 422 -25.87 18.67 8.44
CA VAL A 422 -24.91 17.64 8.83
C VAL A 422 -23.53 18.27 8.99
N LEU A 423 -22.91 18.15 10.15
CA LEU A 423 -21.53 18.56 10.43
C LEU A 423 -20.68 17.33 10.73
N GLU A 424 -19.70 17.04 9.88
CA GLU A 424 -18.70 16.00 10.11
C GLU A 424 -17.37 16.62 10.56
N LEU A 425 -16.83 16.13 11.67
CA LEU A 425 -15.48 16.42 12.15
C LEU A 425 -14.65 15.15 12.04
N GLY A 426 -13.44 15.26 11.49
CA GLY A 426 -12.55 14.13 11.31
C GLY A 426 -11.11 14.42 11.72
N TYR A 427 -10.46 13.45 12.37
CA TYR A 427 -9.02 13.42 12.60
C TYR A 427 -8.43 12.12 12.04
N GLY A 428 -7.38 12.25 11.23
CA GLY A 428 -6.61 11.13 10.69
C GLY A 428 -5.14 11.28 11.04
N GLY A 429 -4.58 10.31 11.75
CA GLY A 429 -3.17 10.27 12.11
C GLY A 429 -2.46 9.08 11.47
N TYR A 430 -1.30 9.28 10.87
CA TYR A 430 -0.47 8.22 10.29
C TYR A 430 0.99 8.39 10.71
N ARG A 431 1.58 7.35 11.30
CA ARG A 431 2.99 7.29 11.68
C ARG A 431 3.59 6.06 11.02
N SER A 432 4.74 6.20 10.39
CA SER A 432 5.41 5.07 9.74
C SER A 432 6.92 5.19 9.87
N THR A 433 7.56 4.06 10.09
CA THR A 433 9.02 3.88 10.06
C THR A 433 9.33 2.80 9.04
N PHE A 434 10.15 3.11 8.05
CA PHE A 434 10.38 2.21 6.92
C PHE A 434 11.81 2.28 6.41
N GLY A 435 12.26 1.18 5.84
CA GLY A 435 13.49 1.15 5.08
C GLY A 435 13.25 1.83 3.73
N GLU A 436 14.19 2.63 3.28
CA GLU A 436 14.27 3.01 1.87
C GLU A 436 15.71 3.35 1.55
N ASN A 437 16.08 3.25 0.27
CA ASN A 437 17.36 3.76 -0.22
C ASN A 437 17.13 5.04 -1.01
N TYR A 438 18.16 5.89 -1.06
CA TYR A 438 18.21 6.99 -2.00
C TYR A 438 18.30 6.44 -3.44
N PRO A 439 17.32 6.68 -4.34
CA PRO A 439 17.28 6.00 -5.64
C PRO A 439 18.52 6.22 -6.52
N GLY A 440 19.24 7.33 -6.33
CA GLY A 440 20.53 7.55 -6.99
C GLY A 440 21.60 6.48 -6.68
N THR A 441 21.54 5.82 -5.52
CA THR A 441 22.42 4.68 -5.19
C THR A 441 21.91 3.37 -5.78
N LEU A 442 20.70 3.36 -6.34
CA LEU A 442 20.04 2.22 -6.99
C LEU A 442 19.88 2.45 -8.49
N ALA A 443 20.73 3.30 -9.07
CA ALA A 443 20.70 3.70 -10.48
C ALA A 443 21.51 2.77 -11.42
N SER A 444 22.00 1.65 -10.89
CA SER A 444 22.72 0.62 -11.63
C SER A 444 22.13 -0.74 -11.33
N THR A 445 22.06 -1.63 -12.33
CA THR A 445 21.64 -3.03 -12.18
C THR A 445 22.71 -3.90 -11.52
N THR A 446 23.90 -3.34 -11.32
CA THR A 446 25.05 -4.08 -10.79
C THR A 446 25.64 -3.45 -9.53
N GLY A 447 25.24 -2.23 -9.18
CA GLY A 447 25.76 -1.49 -8.03
C GLY A 447 25.46 -2.13 -6.68
N ALA A 448 26.29 -1.82 -5.67
CA ALA A 448 26.10 -2.26 -4.31
C ALA A 448 24.85 -1.63 -3.67
N VAL A 449 24.10 -2.44 -2.92
CA VAL A 449 22.92 -2.04 -2.16
C VAL A 449 23.20 -2.28 -0.68
N PHE A 450 23.05 -1.24 0.12
CA PHE A 450 23.27 -1.27 1.57
C PHE A 450 21.93 -1.39 2.29
N GLN A 451 21.87 -2.18 3.36
CA GLN A 451 20.77 -2.16 4.32
C GLN A 451 20.99 -1.02 5.31
N ASN A 452 20.12 -0.02 5.27
CA ASN A 452 20.23 1.16 6.12
C ASN A 452 19.90 0.80 7.57
N THR A 453 20.72 1.32 8.48
CA THR A 453 20.52 1.23 9.94
C THR A 453 19.69 2.39 10.46
N VAL A 454 19.68 3.51 9.74
CA VAL A 454 18.86 4.67 10.02
C VAL A 454 17.66 4.63 9.08
N LEU A 455 16.50 4.27 9.62
CA LEU A 455 15.25 4.14 8.86
C LEU A 455 14.58 5.51 8.65
N SER A 456 13.82 5.61 7.57
CA SER A 456 12.95 6.74 7.30
C SER A 456 11.78 6.77 8.25
N LYS A 457 11.27 7.97 8.51
CA LYS A 457 10.12 8.18 9.39
C LYS A 457 9.17 9.22 8.83
N THR A 458 7.89 8.92 8.82
CA THR A 458 6.81 9.83 8.45
C THR A 458 5.83 10.00 9.61
N GLU A 459 5.39 11.23 9.85
CA GLU A 459 4.31 11.59 10.78
C GLU A 459 3.35 12.55 10.06
N LEU A 460 2.09 12.16 9.90
CA LEU A 460 1.04 12.94 9.25
C LEU A 460 -0.16 13.08 10.19
N ASP A 461 -0.58 14.32 10.43
CA ASP A 461 -1.80 14.67 11.14
C ASP A 461 -2.75 15.42 10.20
N ARG A 462 -4.00 14.95 10.09
CA ARG A 462 -5.06 15.54 9.28
C ARG A 462 -6.26 15.88 10.13
N PHE A 463 -6.79 17.08 9.96
CA PHE A 463 -8.02 17.55 10.57
C PHE A 463 -8.98 18.01 9.48
N THR A 464 -10.25 17.63 9.59
CA THR A 464 -11.30 17.99 8.62
C THR A 464 -12.55 18.43 9.38
N ALA A 465 -13.23 19.44 8.84
CA ALA A 465 -14.53 19.90 9.29
C ALA A 465 -15.39 20.17 8.06
N ARG A 466 -16.49 19.43 7.92
CA ARG A 466 -17.37 19.48 6.75
C ARG A 466 -18.80 19.72 7.18
N HIS A 467 -19.44 20.74 6.62
CA HIS A 467 -20.84 21.04 6.89
C HIS A 467 -21.64 20.97 5.60
N ARG A 468 -22.77 20.26 5.62
CA ARG A 468 -23.76 20.23 4.55
C ARG A 468 -25.05 20.82 5.08
N TRP A 469 -25.66 21.71 4.29
CA TRP A 469 -26.98 22.25 4.50
C TRP A 469 -27.84 22.01 3.25
N ASN A 470 -28.86 21.19 3.38
CA ASN A 470 -29.81 20.89 2.32
C ASN A 470 -31.25 20.98 2.86
N PRO A 471 -31.92 22.13 2.69
CA PRO A 471 -33.30 22.35 3.13
C PRO A 471 -34.37 21.65 2.27
N ASP A 472 -34.00 20.60 1.53
CA ASP A 472 -34.86 19.83 0.62
C ASP A 472 -35.53 20.71 -0.45
N ASN A 473 -34.73 21.59 -1.08
CA ASN A 473 -35.16 22.35 -2.24
C ASN A 473 -34.14 22.24 -3.38
N ASP A 474 -34.58 22.54 -4.59
CA ASP A 474 -33.75 22.36 -5.76
C ASP A 474 -32.60 23.37 -5.87
N LEU A 475 -32.64 24.50 -5.17
CA LEU A 475 -31.68 25.60 -5.33
C LEU A 475 -30.50 25.54 -4.35
N ILE A 476 -30.65 24.89 -3.19
CA ILE A 476 -29.68 24.93 -2.10
C ILE A 476 -29.27 23.51 -1.71
N ASP A 477 -28.00 23.21 -1.92
CA ASP A 477 -27.27 22.11 -1.29
C ASP A 477 -25.86 22.65 -0.99
N LEU A 478 -25.78 23.43 0.08
CA LEU A 478 -24.58 24.16 0.47
C LEU A 478 -23.62 23.20 1.18
N ARG A 479 -22.37 23.19 0.74
CA ARG A 479 -21.28 22.42 1.33
C ARG A 479 -20.14 23.34 1.70
N LEU A 480 -19.67 23.20 2.92
CA LEU A 480 -18.49 23.86 3.45
C LEU A 480 -17.50 22.77 3.87
N ASN A 481 -16.25 22.91 3.48
CA ASN A 481 -15.17 22.04 3.91
C ASN A 481 -13.99 22.90 4.36
N ALA A 482 -13.38 22.53 5.47
CA ALA A 482 -12.17 23.14 5.98
C ALA A 482 -11.24 22.03 6.49
N TRP A 483 -9.95 22.15 6.19
CA TRP A 483 -9.00 21.10 6.52
C TRP A 483 -7.59 21.64 6.81
N LEU A 484 -6.82 20.85 7.55
CA LEU A 484 -5.43 21.11 7.93
C LEU A 484 -4.65 19.79 7.91
N SER A 485 -3.56 19.75 7.17
CA SER A 485 -2.63 18.62 7.07
C SER A 485 -1.23 19.06 7.49
N LYS A 486 -0.66 18.39 8.49
CA LYS A 486 0.71 18.61 8.96
C LYS A 486 1.53 17.35 8.75
N LEU A 487 2.49 17.42 7.84
CA LEU A 487 3.40 16.32 7.51
C LEU A 487 4.80 16.63 8.02
N LYS A 488 5.42 15.65 8.65
CA LYS A 488 6.84 15.64 8.99
C LYS A 488 7.47 14.36 8.46
N GLU A 489 8.62 14.48 7.81
CA GLU A 489 9.30 13.33 7.22
C GLU A 489 10.81 13.41 7.43
N ASN A 490 11.41 12.25 7.66
CA ASN A 490 12.83 12.02 7.66
C ASN A 490 13.13 10.99 6.56
N ALA A 491 13.91 11.35 5.54
CA ALA A 491 14.24 10.49 4.40
C ALA A 491 15.76 10.44 4.16
N PRO A 492 16.35 9.38 3.57
CA PRO A 492 17.79 9.21 3.45
C PRO A 492 18.40 10.27 2.54
N SER A 493 19.58 10.73 2.93
CA SER A 493 20.46 11.58 2.13
C SER A 493 21.25 10.77 1.10
N PHE A 494 21.99 11.46 0.23
CA PHE A 494 22.84 10.82 -0.79
C PHE A 494 23.85 9.82 -0.22
N TYR A 495 24.38 10.08 0.98
CA TYR A 495 25.38 9.23 1.64
C TYR A 495 24.78 8.16 2.55
N ASN A 496 23.45 8.08 2.67
CA ASN A 496 22.71 7.18 3.58
C ASN A 496 23.18 7.21 5.05
N SER A 497 23.97 8.22 5.45
CA SER A 497 24.52 8.38 6.81
C SER A 497 23.66 9.32 7.67
N ASP A 498 22.94 10.26 7.05
CA ASP A 498 22.05 11.21 7.71
C ASP A 498 20.66 11.26 7.04
N LEU A 499 19.63 11.60 7.82
CA LEU A 499 18.28 11.81 7.30
C LEU A 499 18.03 13.29 6.99
N SER A 500 17.55 13.56 5.78
CA SER A 500 16.92 14.82 5.42
C SER A 500 15.59 14.98 6.19
N ARG A 501 15.48 16.01 7.03
CA ARG A 501 14.30 16.26 7.87
C ARG A 501 13.49 17.42 7.29
N ARG A 502 12.22 17.21 6.99
CA ARG A 502 11.34 18.23 6.38
C ARG A 502 9.96 18.26 7.00
N TYR A 503 9.25 19.37 6.77
CA TYR A 503 7.84 19.50 7.06
C TYR A 503 7.09 20.06 5.84
N VAL A 504 5.81 19.70 5.74
CA VAL A 504 4.84 20.35 4.85
C VAL A 504 3.57 20.58 5.65
N ASP A 505 3.22 21.85 5.83
CA ASP A 505 1.99 22.28 6.47
C ASP A 505 1.08 22.85 5.39
N SER A 506 -0.12 22.28 5.25
CA SER A 506 -1.12 22.74 4.30
C SER A 506 -2.47 22.87 4.97
N TRP A 507 -3.23 23.89 4.58
CA TRP A 507 -4.61 24.05 5.02
C TRP A 507 -5.42 24.68 3.91
N GLY A 508 -6.71 24.39 3.89
CA GLY A 508 -7.60 24.90 2.87
C GLY A 508 -9.04 24.95 3.35
N ALA A 509 -9.84 25.67 2.58
CA ALA A 509 -11.27 25.72 2.76
C ALA A 509 -11.95 25.84 1.40
N ASP A 510 -13.10 25.21 1.26
CA ASP A 510 -13.95 25.33 0.08
C ASP A 510 -15.42 25.49 0.48
N VAL A 511 -16.12 26.26 -0.35
CA VAL A 511 -17.57 26.45 -0.28
C VAL A 511 -18.14 26.14 -1.65
N GLY A 512 -19.17 25.30 -1.69
CA GLY A 512 -19.88 24.96 -2.91
C GLY A 512 -21.38 24.92 -2.68
N ASN A 513 -22.15 25.20 -3.71
CA ASN A 513 -23.59 25.00 -3.72
C ASN A 513 -23.99 24.28 -5.00
N SER A 514 -24.94 23.36 -4.89
CA SER A 514 -25.62 22.79 -6.05
C SER A 514 -27.02 23.38 -6.19
N SER A 515 -27.36 23.78 -7.40
CA SER A 515 -28.69 24.25 -7.76
C SER A 515 -29.22 23.48 -8.96
N ARG A 516 -30.53 23.28 -8.98
CA ARG A 516 -31.33 22.64 -10.03
C ARG A 516 -32.51 23.55 -10.33
N SER A 517 -32.83 23.68 -11.61
CA SER A 517 -33.98 24.46 -12.04
C SER A 517 -34.53 23.89 -13.35
N PRO A 518 -35.84 23.62 -13.44
CA PRO A 518 -36.45 23.29 -14.72
C PRO A 518 -36.43 24.53 -15.63
N THR A 519 -36.04 24.34 -16.90
CA THR A 519 -36.05 25.40 -17.92
C THR A 519 -36.93 24.97 -19.11
N PRO A 520 -37.37 25.89 -19.99
CA PRO A 520 -38.15 25.53 -21.19
C PRO A 520 -37.44 24.56 -22.13
N ILE A 521 -36.11 24.42 -22.01
CA ILE A 521 -35.26 23.61 -22.87
C ILE A 521 -34.67 22.39 -22.14
N GLY A 522 -35.17 22.03 -20.94
CA GLY A 522 -34.68 20.88 -20.18
C GLY A 522 -34.36 21.19 -18.71
N GLN A 523 -33.92 20.19 -17.96
CA GLN A 523 -33.49 20.38 -16.57
C GLN A 523 -32.07 20.95 -16.55
N PHE A 524 -31.90 22.12 -15.91
CA PHE A 524 -30.60 22.74 -15.71
C PHE A 524 -30.11 22.45 -14.29
N SER A 525 -28.84 22.07 -14.15
CA SER A 525 -28.15 21.96 -12.88
C SER A 525 -26.83 22.72 -12.91
N ALA A 526 -26.46 23.34 -11.79
CA ALA A 526 -25.21 24.05 -11.63
C ALA A 526 -24.59 23.74 -10.27
N ASP A 527 -23.30 23.40 -10.28
CA ASP A 527 -22.43 23.22 -9.13
C ASP A 527 -21.39 24.33 -9.16
N TYR A 528 -21.40 25.22 -8.18
CA TYR A 528 -20.53 26.39 -8.19
C TYR A 528 -20.01 26.74 -6.81
N GLY A 529 -18.86 27.38 -6.76
CA GLY A 529 -18.19 27.61 -5.50
C GLY A 529 -16.85 28.33 -5.58
N ALA A 530 -16.19 28.36 -4.43
CA ALA A 530 -14.87 28.95 -4.25
C ALA A 530 -14.01 28.04 -3.39
N SER A 531 -12.70 28.01 -3.66
CA SER A 531 -11.73 27.25 -2.87
C SER A 531 -10.49 28.09 -2.57
N TYR A 532 -9.90 27.85 -1.40
CA TYR A 532 -8.63 28.42 -0.98
C TYR A 532 -7.70 27.32 -0.47
N LEU A 533 -6.42 27.41 -0.85
CA LEU A 533 -5.35 26.55 -0.40
C LEU A 533 -4.16 27.42 0.02
N HIS A 534 -3.56 27.08 1.15
CA HIS A 534 -2.24 27.56 1.55
C HIS A 534 -1.35 26.37 1.89
N GLU A 535 -0.11 26.38 1.39
CA GLU A 535 0.88 25.35 1.63
C GLU A 535 2.24 25.99 1.93
N LYS A 536 2.91 25.47 2.95
CA LYS A 536 4.27 25.85 3.33
C LYS A 536 5.12 24.61 3.54
N ALA A 537 6.32 24.60 2.98
CA ALA A 537 7.28 23.51 3.12
C ALA A 537 8.65 24.06 3.56
N GLY A 538 9.40 23.27 4.33
CA GLY A 538 10.71 23.68 4.85
C GLY A 538 11.51 22.56 5.52
N PRO A 539 12.80 22.78 5.81
CA PRO A 539 13.61 21.87 6.63
C PRO A 539 13.21 21.95 8.12
N ARG A 540 13.28 20.82 8.83
CA ARG A 540 13.07 20.77 10.30
C ARG A 540 14.40 20.98 11.04
N GLY A 541 14.45 21.96 11.93
CA GLY A 541 15.65 22.24 12.74
C GLY A 541 16.66 23.19 12.09
N GLY A 542 16.27 23.89 11.01
CA GLY A 542 17.14 24.81 10.28
C GLY A 542 18.00 24.12 9.22
N TRP A 543 18.81 24.92 8.54
CA TRP A 543 19.67 24.47 7.44
C TRP A 543 21.06 24.06 7.94
N SER A 544 21.61 22.94 7.44
CA SER A 544 22.98 22.45 7.78
C SER A 544 23.67 21.86 6.55
N VAL A 545 24.87 22.36 6.21
CA VAL A 545 25.71 21.83 5.11
C VAL A 545 26.21 20.42 5.42
N VAL A 546 26.41 20.11 6.71
CA VAL A 546 27.19 18.95 7.16
C VAL A 546 26.33 17.71 7.35
N THR A 547 25.04 17.88 7.67
CA THR A 547 24.12 16.78 8.07
C THR A 547 22.93 16.58 7.13
N SER A 548 22.82 17.36 6.05
CA SER A 548 21.68 17.30 5.13
C SER A 548 22.12 17.58 3.70
N ASN A 549 22.53 16.52 3.00
CA ASN A 549 22.86 16.57 1.58
C ASN A 549 21.98 15.61 0.75
N PRO A 550 21.00 16.10 -0.02
CA PRO A 550 20.71 17.51 -0.29
C PRO A 550 19.93 18.19 0.86
N PRO A 551 20.12 19.50 1.10
CA PRO A 551 19.27 20.30 1.98
C PRO A 551 17.79 20.29 1.57
N GLY A 552 16.94 20.64 2.54
CA GLY A 552 15.51 20.86 2.33
C GLY A 552 15.23 22.16 1.57
N ARG A 553 14.15 22.16 0.79
CA ARG A 553 13.55 23.34 0.14
C ARG A 553 12.67 24.09 1.15
N GLU A 554 12.66 25.41 1.07
CA GLU A 554 11.81 26.27 1.87
C GLU A 554 10.99 27.21 0.98
N GLY A 555 9.67 27.17 1.10
CA GLY A 555 8.79 28.00 0.27
C GLY A 555 7.34 27.94 0.73
N ALA A 556 6.55 28.90 0.23
CA ALA A 556 5.12 28.99 0.52
C ALA A 556 4.33 29.31 -0.75
N ARG A 557 3.13 28.74 -0.88
CA ARG A 557 2.18 29.05 -1.95
C ARG A 557 0.78 29.24 -1.40
N SER A 558 0.02 30.11 -2.07
CA SER A 558 -1.42 30.28 -1.83
C SER A 558 -2.15 30.28 -3.16
N GLU A 559 -3.29 29.60 -3.22
CA GLU A 559 -4.13 29.48 -4.40
C GLU A 559 -5.58 29.76 -4.05
N TYR A 560 -6.23 30.57 -4.89
CA TYR A 560 -7.66 30.88 -4.82
C TYR A 560 -8.29 30.41 -6.11
N SER A 561 -9.47 29.79 -6.04
CA SER A 561 -10.24 29.45 -7.24
C SER A 561 -11.71 29.79 -7.08
N LEU A 562 -12.33 30.15 -8.20
CA LEU A 562 -13.77 30.22 -8.38
C LEU A 562 -14.14 29.23 -9.48
N PHE A 563 -15.16 28.42 -9.27
CA PHE A 563 -15.56 27.39 -10.22
C PHE A 563 -17.07 27.33 -10.38
N ALA A 564 -17.50 26.90 -11.57
CA ALA A 564 -18.87 26.58 -11.89
C ALA A 564 -18.90 25.47 -12.95
N ASP A 565 -19.56 24.36 -12.63
CA ASP A 565 -19.88 23.27 -13.54
C ASP A 565 -21.38 23.23 -13.75
N THR A 566 -21.82 23.15 -15.00
CA THR A 566 -23.24 23.21 -15.36
C THR A 566 -23.60 22.06 -16.28
N ALA A 567 -24.84 21.60 -16.17
CA ALA A 567 -25.40 20.61 -17.07
C ALA A 567 -26.83 20.99 -17.48
N LEU A 568 -27.15 20.72 -18.74
CA LEU A 568 -28.48 20.84 -19.30
C LEU A 568 -28.90 19.47 -19.84
N GLU A 569 -29.91 18.88 -19.21
CA GLU A 569 -30.60 17.70 -19.71
C GLU A 569 -31.68 18.16 -20.68
N ALA A 570 -31.28 18.41 -21.93
CA ALA A 570 -32.13 19.06 -22.92
C ALA A 570 -33.30 18.17 -23.36
N THR A 571 -33.07 16.86 -23.40
CA THR A 571 -34.07 15.82 -23.66
C THR A 571 -33.70 14.57 -22.87
N THR A 572 -34.52 13.51 -22.96
CA THR A 572 -34.20 12.20 -22.36
C THR A 572 -32.97 11.52 -22.95
N TRP A 573 -32.53 11.93 -24.14
CA TRP A 573 -31.39 11.33 -24.83
C TRP A 573 -30.21 12.29 -25.00
N LEU A 574 -30.33 13.58 -24.67
CA LEU A 574 -29.27 14.58 -24.87
C LEU A 574 -28.93 15.31 -23.57
N ARG A 575 -27.67 15.21 -23.14
CA ARG A 575 -27.09 15.97 -22.04
C ARG A 575 -25.95 16.83 -22.56
N LEU A 576 -25.94 18.09 -22.17
CA LEU A 576 -24.85 19.03 -22.44
C LEU A 576 -24.22 19.45 -21.12
N THR A 577 -22.90 19.57 -21.06
CA THR A 577 -22.17 20.05 -19.89
C THR A 577 -21.22 21.18 -20.28
N ALA A 578 -21.07 22.14 -19.38
CA ALA A 578 -20.12 23.23 -19.53
C ALA A 578 -19.56 23.60 -18.16
N GLY A 579 -18.24 23.70 -18.05
CA GLY A 579 -17.55 24.06 -16.83
C GLY A 579 -16.60 25.24 -17.03
N GLY A 580 -16.38 26.00 -15.97
CA GLY A 580 -15.47 27.13 -15.95
C GLY A 580 -14.81 27.26 -14.58
N ARG A 581 -13.50 27.50 -14.56
CA ARG A 581 -12.74 27.74 -13.33
C ARG A 581 -11.73 28.86 -13.54
N TYR A 582 -11.82 29.88 -12.72
CA TYR A 582 -10.75 30.87 -12.57
C TYR A 582 -9.88 30.48 -11.38
N GLN A 583 -8.56 30.51 -11.55
CA GLN A 583 -7.61 30.25 -10.48
C GLN A 583 -6.52 31.33 -10.48
N ASN A 584 -6.12 31.78 -9.30
CA ASN A 584 -5.00 32.69 -9.10
C ASN A 584 -4.10 32.12 -8.02
N TYR A 585 -2.79 32.20 -8.23
CA TYR A 585 -1.83 31.78 -7.22
C TYR A 585 -0.72 32.79 -6.99
N THR A 586 -0.12 32.62 -5.82
CA THR A 586 1.12 33.29 -5.41
C THR A 586 2.05 32.23 -4.86
N LEU A 587 3.33 32.32 -5.21
CA LEU A 587 4.37 31.43 -4.72
C LEU A 587 5.61 32.23 -4.39
N GLU A 588 6.21 31.92 -3.26
CA GLU A 588 7.43 32.57 -2.78
C GLU A 588 8.48 31.50 -2.43
N ASP A 589 9.65 31.64 -3.05
CA ASP A 589 10.87 30.93 -2.65
C ASP A 589 11.45 31.61 -1.41
N GLN A 590 11.39 30.90 -0.28
CA GLN A 590 11.84 31.39 1.02
C GLN A 590 13.20 30.82 1.40
N GLN A 591 13.90 30.13 0.48
CA GLN A 591 15.14 29.43 0.74
C GLN A 591 16.16 30.28 1.50
N SER A 592 16.69 29.70 2.58
CA SER A 592 17.76 30.24 3.39
C SER A 592 19.00 29.33 3.30
N GLY A 593 20.14 29.87 2.81
CA GLY A 593 21.45 29.22 2.97
C GLY A 593 21.95 28.25 1.86
N THR A 594 21.50 28.32 0.60
CA THR A 594 22.03 27.46 -0.48
C THR A 594 23.40 27.89 -1.03
N VAL A 595 24.10 26.94 -1.66
CA VAL A 595 25.39 27.18 -2.37
C VAL A 595 25.21 28.03 -3.63
N HIS A 596 24.00 28.02 -4.22
CA HIS A 596 23.61 28.90 -5.32
C HIS A 596 22.90 30.13 -4.75
N TYR A 597 23.54 31.30 -4.86
CA TYR A 597 22.98 32.61 -4.51
C TYR A 597 22.09 33.11 -5.66
N GLY A 598 20.92 32.48 -5.84
CA GLY A 598 19.83 33.07 -6.62
C GLY A 598 19.02 34.02 -5.73
N GLY A 599 18.48 35.10 -6.30
CA GLY A 599 17.52 35.94 -5.56
C GLY A 599 16.26 35.15 -5.21
N ARG A 600 15.66 35.45 -4.06
CA ARG A 600 14.33 34.91 -3.70
C ARG A 600 13.34 35.26 -4.80
N LEU A 601 12.71 34.25 -5.39
CA LEU A 601 11.72 34.43 -6.43
C LEU A 601 10.33 34.50 -5.82
N LYS A 602 9.58 35.53 -6.19
CA LYS A 602 8.16 35.63 -5.94
C LYS A 602 7.44 35.64 -7.28
N ARG A 603 6.43 34.80 -7.43
CA ARG A 603 5.61 34.69 -8.63
C ARG A 603 4.14 34.80 -8.29
N SER A 604 3.39 35.38 -9.20
CA SER A 604 1.95 35.29 -9.24
C SER A 604 1.51 35.12 -10.69
N GLU A 605 0.55 34.24 -10.91
CA GLU A 605 -0.04 34.01 -12.21
C GLU A 605 -1.48 33.50 -12.00
N ASP A 606 -2.31 33.67 -13.02
CA ASP A 606 -3.71 33.26 -13.06
C ASP A 606 -3.96 32.33 -14.25
N ALA A 607 -5.09 31.63 -14.21
CA ALA A 607 -5.58 30.85 -15.33
C ALA A 607 -7.10 30.79 -15.35
N PHE A 608 -7.65 30.73 -16.56
CA PHE A 608 -9.04 30.41 -16.80
C PHE A 608 -9.13 29.07 -17.51
N ASN A 609 -9.73 28.11 -16.84
CA ASN A 609 -9.95 26.75 -17.29
C ASN A 609 -11.42 26.61 -17.69
N TRP A 610 -11.71 25.79 -18.69
CA TRP A 610 -13.07 25.57 -19.15
C TRP A 610 -13.23 24.16 -19.74
N SER A 611 -14.45 23.65 -19.71
CA SER A 611 -14.81 22.36 -20.29
C SER A 611 -16.12 22.48 -21.05
N LEU A 612 -16.26 21.66 -22.09
CA LEU A 612 -17.52 21.43 -22.80
C LEU A 612 -17.68 19.93 -23.00
N GLY A 613 -18.88 19.42 -22.77
CA GLY A 613 -19.20 18.02 -22.97
C GLY A 613 -20.58 17.83 -23.56
N ALA A 614 -20.74 16.76 -24.32
CA ALA A 614 -22.02 16.31 -24.82
C ALA A 614 -22.12 14.80 -24.65
N MET A 615 -23.28 14.33 -24.22
CA MET A 615 -23.62 12.91 -24.16
C MET A 615 -24.98 12.69 -24.83
N VAL A 616 -25.02 11.67 -25.69
CA VAL A 616 -26.23 11.20 -26.34
C VAL A 616 -26.53 9.75 -25.94
N THR A 617 -27.80 9.43 -25.72
CA THR A 617 -28.28 8.07 -25.42
C THR A 617 -29.13 7.57 -26.60
N PRO A 618 -28.51 7.13 -27.71
CA PRO A 618 -29.24 6.77 -28.92
C PRO A 618 -30.07 5.49 -28.78
N LEU A 619 -29.67 4.60 -27.87
CA LEU A 619 -30.35 3.36 -27.54
C LEU A 619 -30.33 3.19 -26.03
N ASP A 620 -31.37 2.57 -25.50
CA ASP A 620 -31.43 2.21 -24.08
C ASP A 620 -30.18 1.41 -23.67
N GLY A 621 -29.49 1.89 -22.63
CA GLY A 621 -28.23 1.32 -22.12
C GLY A 621 -26.98 1.88 -22.77
N LEU A 622 -27.04 2.37 -24.01
CA LEU A 622 -25.88 2.88 -24.77
C LEU A 622 -25.80 4.41 -24.68
N GLN A 623 -24.70 4.92 -24.14
CA GLN A 623 -24.36 6.34 -24.12
C GLN A 623 -23.12 6.58 -24.98
N LEU A 624 -23.14 7.59 -25.84
CA LEU A 624 -21.98 8.10 -26.55
C LEU A 624 -21.65 9.48 -26.00
N PHE A 625 -20.40 9.74 -25.69
CA PHE A 625 -19.98 11.03 -25.14
C PHE A 625 -18.74 11.57 -25.83
N ALA A 626 -18.63 12.90 -25.82
CA ALA A 626 -17.44 13.63 -26.21
C ALA A 626 -17.24 14.79 -25.23
N ASN A 627 -16.03 14.90 -24.69
CA ASN A 627 -15.63 15.96 -23.77
C ASN A 627 -14.37 16.65 -24.30
N TYR A 628 -14.33 17.97 -24.19
CA TYR A 628 -13.14 18.78 -24.35
C TYR A 628 -12.89 19.57 -23.07
N LYS A 629 -11.67 19.49 -22.54
CA LYS A 629 -11.27 20.18 -21.31
C LYS A 629 -9.99 20.97 -21.55
N HIS A 630 -10.00 22.24 -21.20
CA HIS A 630 -8.83 23.12 -21.17
C HIS A 630 -8.53 23.49 -19.72
N ALA A 631 -7.40 23.02 -19.18
CA ALA A 631 -7.05 23.26 -17.78
C ALA A 631 -5.56 23.55 -17.61
N SER A 632 -5.24 24.48 -16.72
CA SER A 632 -3.85 24.81 -16.40
C SER A 632 -3.42 24.26 -15.05
N ARG A 633 -2.16 23.83 -14.95
CA ARG A 633 -1.47 23.54 -13.70
C ARG A 633 -0.42 24.61 -13.45
N LEU A 634 -0.42 25.13 -12.23
CA LEU A 634 0.57 26.10 -11.79
C LEU A 634 1.79 25.37 -11.22
N PRO A 635 3.02 25.89 -11.39
CA PRO A 635 4.23 25.27 -10.85
C PRO A 635 4.14 24.94 -9.35
N SER A 636 4.59 23.75 -8.96
CA SER A 636 4.66 23.33 -7.56
C SER A 636 5.77 24.07 -6.80
N LEU A 637 5.73 24.03 -5.45
CA LEU A 637 6.82 24.52 -4.60
C LEU A 637 8.17 23.90 -4.99
N LEU A 638 8.20 22.61 -5.33
CA LEU A 638 9.45 21.93 -5.72
C LEU A 638 9.98 22.42 -7.08
N GLU A 639 9.12 22.77 -8.03
CA GLU A 639 9.56 23.22 -9.36
C GLU A 639 10.04 24.67 -9.36
N ALA A 640 9.41 25.53 -8.55
CA ALA A 640 9.62 26.96 -8.57
C ALA A 640 10.66 27.47 -7.53
N THR A 641 11.10 26.63 -6.59
CA THR A 641 12.11 27.00 -5.56
C THR A 641 13.52 26.53 -5.94
N THR A 642 14.52 27.14 -5.32
CA THR A 642 15.94 26.75 -5.43
C THR A 642 16.28 25.60 -4.47
N ASN A 643 17.19 24.71 -4.86
CA ASN A 643 17.74 23.68 -3.96
C ASN A 643 19.18 23.28 -4.31
N PHE A 644 19.73 22.29 -3.62
CA PHE A 644 20.97 21.61 -4.00
C PHE A 644 20.93 21.14 -5.46
N PHE A 645 21.90 21.64 -6.24
CA PHE A 645 22.06 21.32 -7.66
C PHE A 645 20.83 21.65 -8.52
N MET A 646 19.91 22.50 -8.03
CA MET A 646 18.73 22.97 -8.76
C MET A 646 18.59 24.49 -8.62
N VAL A 647 18.65 25.20 -9.73
CA VAL A 647 18.39 26.64 -9.78
C VAL A 647 16.95 26.90 -10.19
N ALA A 648 16.29 27.82 -9.50
CA ALA A 648 14.95 28.23 -9.88
C ALA A 648 14.98 29.02 -11.20
N ASN A 649 13.97 28.81 -12.04
CA ASN A 649 13.85 29.49 -13.32
C ASN A 649 12.84 30.65 -13.20
N PRO A 650 13.26 31.91 -13.41
CA PRO A 650 12.35 33.05 -13.34
C PRO A 650 11.23 33.00 -14.39
N ASP A 651 11.51 32.43 -15.58
CA ASP A 651 10.60 32.38 -16.74
C ASP A 651 9.62 31.19 -16.70
N LEU A 652 9.69 30.37 -15.65
CA LEU A 652 8.80 29.23 -15.47
C LEU A 652 7.35 29.71 -15.32
N HIS A 653 6.42 29.14 -16.07
CA HIS A 653 4.99 29.50 -16.07
C HIS A 653 4.12 28.25 -16.04
N LYS A 654 2.79 28.42 -15.99
CA LYS A 654 1.82 27.33 -15.95
C LYS A 654 1.92 26.37 -17.13
N GLU A 655 1.61 25.10 -16.89
CA GLU A 655 1.30 24.12 -17.93
C GLU A 655 -0.17 24.26 -18.33
N THR A 656 -0.51 24.09 -19.60
CA THR A 656 -1.90 24.13 -20.07
C THR A 656 -2.25 22.88 -20.85
N ALA A 657 -3.09 22.04 -20.26
CA ALA A 657 -3.59 20.80 -20.85
C ALA A 657 -4.85 21.05 -21.68
N GLN A 658 -4.84 20.55 -22.91
CA GLN A 658 -5.97 20.47 -23.83
C GLN A 658 -6.29 18.98 -23.98
N ASN A 659 -7.43 18.56 -23.44
CA ASN A 659 -7.80 17.16 -23.37
C ASN A 659 -9.09 16.89 -24.14
N TRP A 660 -9.01 15.96 -25.10
CA TRP A 660 -10.17 15.37 -25.77
C TRP A 660 -10.42 13.98 -25.18
N GLU A 661 -11.70 13.68 -24.93
CA GLU A 661 -12.18 12.33 -24.65
C GLU A 661 -13.39 12.04 -25.53
N VAL A 662 -13.37 10.91 -26.23
CA VAL A 662 -14.51 10.41 -27.00
C VAL A 662 -14.72 8.96 -26.64
N GLY A 663 -15.95 8.61 -26.24
CA GLY A 663 -16.20 7.26 -25.74
C GLY A 663 -17.63 6.81 -25.84
N ALA A 664 -17.81 5.54 -25.52
CA ALA A 664 -19.09 4.87 -25.41
C ALA A 664 -19.17 4.17 -24.05
N ASN A 665 -20.28 4.35 -23.36
CA ASN A 665 -20.66 3.54 -22.21
C ASN A 665 -21.85 2.65 -22.60
N TYR A 666 -21.89 1.44 -22.07
CA TYR A 666 -23.02 0.54 -22.21
C TYR A 666 -23.28 -0.14 -20.87
N LEU A 667 -24.48 0.00 -20.33
CA LEU A 667 -24.93 -0.71 -19.14
C LEU A 667 -26.30 -1.34 -19.40
N ARG A 668 -26.39 -2.64 -19.21
CA ARG A 668 -27.65 -3.39 -19.31
C ARG A 668 -27.73 -4.47 -18.25
N TYR A 669 -28.95 -4.68 -17.80
CA TYR A 669 -29.36 -5.82 -16.98
C TYR A 669 -30.11 -6.82 -17.86
N ASP A 670 -30.14 -8.08 -17.44
CA ASP A 670 -30.88 -9.18 -18.07
C ASP A 670 -30.50 -9.44 -19.55
N VAL A 671 -29.20 -9.37 -19.86
CA VAL A 671 -28.65 -9.50 -21.22
C VAL A 671 -28.63 -10.95 -21.71
N PHE A 672 -28.08 -11.88 -20.93
CA PHE A 672 -27.97 -13.30 -21.32
C PHE A 672 -28.86 -14.22 -20.47
N SER A 673 -29.16 -13.81 -19.24
CA SER A 673 -29.93 -14.53 -18.24
C SER A 673 -30.64 -13.56 -17.29
N GLN A 674 -31.65 -14.04 -16.55
CA GLN A 674 -32.32 -13.21 -15.54
C GLN A 674 -31.35 -12.88 -14.41
N ASP A 675 -31.36 -11.62 -13.96
CA ASP A 675 -30.52 -11.05 -12.90
C ASP A 675 -29.02 -10.97 -13.25
N ASP A 676 -28.64 -10.95 -14.54
CA ASP A 676 -27.28 -10.61 -14.95
C ASP A 676 -27.11 -9.12 -15.25
N GLU A 677 -25.87 -8.66 -15.21
CA GLU A 677 -25.49 -7.28 -15.50
C GLU A 677 -24.23 -7.25 -16.37
N LEU A 678 -24.24 -6.42 -17.42
CA LEU A 678 -23.12 -6.19 -18.31
C LEU A 678 -22.83 -4.68 -18.42
N GLY A 679 -21.64 -4.29 -17.99
CA GLY A 679 -21.06 -2.97 -18.19
C GLY A 679 -19.92 -3.02 -19.21
N LEU A 680 -19.94 -2.12 -20.20
CA LEU A 680 -18.84 -1.91 -21.14
C LEU A 680 -18.51 -0.43 -21.23
N LYS A 681 -17.23 -0.11 -21.32
CA LYS A 681 -16.78 1.26 -21.58
C LYS A 681 -15.59 1.25 -22.50
N LEU A 682 -15.61 2.12 -23.50
CA LEU A 682 -14.50 2.35 -24.42
C LEU A 682 -14.26 3.85 -24.53
N VAL A 683 -13.02 4.27 -24.35
CA VAL A 683 -12.64 5.69 -24.41
C VAL A 683 -11.37 5.86 -25.22
N TRP A 684 -11.40 6.75 -26.20
CA TRP A 684 -10.21 7.35 -26.78
C TRP A 684 -9.92 8.67 -26.07
N PHE A 685 -8.66 8.89 -25.72
CA PHE A 685 -8.21 10.14 -25.11
C PHE A 685 -7.00 10.70 -25.86
N ASP A 686 -6.92 12.03 -25.88
CA ASP A 686 -5.76 12.79 -26.33
C ASP A 686 -5.52 13.92 -25.34
N ASN A 687 -4.36 13.93 -24.69
CA ASN A 687 -3.96 14.96 -23.75
C ASN A 687 -2.73 15.68 -24.29
N ASP A 688 -2.92 16.92 -24.74
CA ASP A 688 -1.89 17.76 -25.31
C ASP A 688 -1.58 18.91 -24.35
N ILE A 689 -0.36 18.94 -23.79
CA ILE A 689 0.05 19.86 -22.73
C ILE A 689 1.04 20.86 -23.30
N ASP A 690 0.57 22.10 -23.44
CA ASP A 690 1.37 23.25 -23.82
C ASP A 690 2.17 23.77 -22.61
N GLY A 691 3.42 24.15 -22.84
CA GLY A 691 4.29 24.65 -21.79
C GLY A 691 4.62 23.60 -20.71
N TYR A 692 4.72 22.31 -21.05
CA TYR A 692 5.01 21.24 -20.07
C TYR A 692 6.32 21.54 -19.31
N ILE A 693 6.29 21.48 -17.98
CA ILE A 693 7.45 21.72 -17.11
C ILE A 693 8.32 20.48 -17.09
N SER A 694 9.46 20.63 -17.75
CA SER A 694 10.54 19.66 -17.86
C SER A 694 11.76 20.10 -17.04
N ARG A 695 12.76 19.23 -16.91
CA ARG A 695 14.03 19.49 -16.24
C ARG A 695 15.19 19.35 -17.23
N ARG A 696 16.10 20.32 -17.24
CA ARG A 696 17.33 20.32 -18.05
C ARG A 696 18.58 20.49 -17.21
N TYR A 697 19.72 20.08 -17.76
CA TYR A 697 21.04 20.37 -17.20
C TYR A 697 21.63 21.62 -17.85
N LEU A 698 22.05 22.59 -17.03
CA LEU A 698 22.73 23.81 -17.47
C LEU A 698 24.24 23.64 -17.37
N LEU A 699 24.90 23.39 -18.50
CA LEU A 699 26.36 23.19 -18.56
C LEU A 699 27.14 24.37 -17.96
N GLN A 700 26.73 25.61 -18.25
CA GLN A 700 27.43 26.81 -17.79
C GLN A 700 27.38 27.03 -16.27
N GLN A 701 26.34 26.52 -15.61
CA GLN A 701 26.11 26.69 -14.17
C GLN A 701 26.36 25.39 -13.39
N ALA A 702 26.72 24.31 -14.07
CA ALA A 702 26.83 22.97 -13.52
C ALA A 702 25.65 22.62 -12.58
N SER A 703 24.42 22.92 -13.01
CA SER A 703 23.20 22.82 -12.18
C SER A 703 22.00 22.36 -13.00
N MET A 704 21.00 21.79 -12.34
CA MET A 704 19.69 21.48 -12.96
C MET A 704 18.77 22.69 -12.91
N GLN A 705 17.85 22.78 -13.87
CA GLN A 705 16.84 23.82 -13.89
C GLN A 705 15.53 23.27 -14.44
N MET A 706 14.41 23.65 -13.83
CA MET A 706 13.07 23.42 -14.38
C MET A 706 12.76 24.44 -15.47
N TYR A 707 12.16 24.01 -16.58
CA TYR A 707 11.84 24.88 -17.71
C TYR A 707 10.62 24.36 -18.47
N ASN A 708 9.85 25.25 -19.07
CA ASN A 708 8.75 24.87 -19.94
C ASN A 708 9.30 24.42 -21.31
N ILE A 709 8.84 23.27 -21.80
CA ILE A 709 8.99 22.83 -23.18
C ILE A 709 7.72 23.20 -23.96
N ASP A 710 7.80 23.26 -25.29
CA ASP A 710 6.64 23.66 -26.10
C ASP A 710 5.45 22.73 -25.86
N ARG A 711 5.71 21.41 -25.80
CA ARG A 711 4.61 20.45 -25.74
C ARG A 711 5.00 19.09 -25.18
N ALA A 712 4.09 18.47 -24.42
CA ALA A 712 4.08 17.03 -24.15
C ALA A 712 2.69 16.45 -24.46
N GLN A 713 2.62 15.37 -25.22
CA GLN A 713 1.34 14.76 -25.62
C GLN A 713 1.28 13.28 -25.27
N PHE A 714 0.12 12.86 -24.76
CA PHE A 714 -0.21 11.48 -24.40
C PHE A 714 -1.58 11.12 -24.98
N SER A 715 -1.65 10.16 -25.90
CA SER A 715 -2.92 9.65 -26.45
C SER A 715 -3.00 8.14 -26.41
N GLY A 716 -4.23 7.64 -26.36
CA GLY A 716 -4.47 6.21 -26.28
C GLY A 716 -5.93 5.81 -26.24
N LEU A 717 -6.13 4.52 -25.98
CA LEU A 717 -7.42 3.86 -25.82
C LEU A 717 -7.49 3.19 -24.44
N GLU A 718 -8.64 3.31 -23.79
CA GLU A 718 -8.99 2.59 -22.57
C GLU A 718 -10.29 1.81 -22.78
N ALA A 719 -10.32 0.56 -22.32
CA ALA A 719 -11.52 -0.27 -22.34
C ALA A 719 -11.75 -0.92 -20.97
N ASN A 720 -12.99 -0.93 -20.51
CA ASN A 720 -13.44 -1.61 -19.29
C ASN A 720 -14.64 -2.52 -19.58
N LEU A 721 -14.71 -3.63 -18.87
CA LEU A 721 -15.79 -4.61 -18.88
C LEU A 721 -16.12 -4.98 -17.43
N SER A 722 -17.39 -4.94 -17.06
CA SER A 722 -17.93 -5.65 -15.89
C SER A 722 -18.99 -6.63 -16.34
N TYR A 723 -19.01 -7.81 -15.74
CA TYR A 723 -20.09 -8.75 -15.92
C TYR A 723 -20.38 -9.47 -14.60
N SER A 724 -21.64 -9.46 -14.16
CA SER A 724 -22.06 -10.18 -12.96
C SER A 724 -23.25 -11.08 -13.28
N ALA A 725 -23.22 -12.32 -12.77
CA ALA A 725 -24.31 -13.29 -12.95
C ALA A 725 -24.23 -14.42 -11.91
N GLY A 726 -25.29 -14.64 -11.11
CA GLY A 726 -25.39 -15.82 -10.23
C GLY A 726 -24.19 -16.01 -9.28
N GLY A 727 -23.68 -14.92 -8.72
CA GLY A 727 -22.51 -14.91 -7.82
C GLY A 727 -21.14 -14.87 -8.53
N LEU A 728 -21.09 -15.01 -9.86
CA LEU A 728 -19.92 -14.67 -10.67
C LEU A 728 -19.81 -13.15 -10.80
N SER A 729 -18.60 -12.61 -10.65
CA SER A 729 -18.24 -11.24 -10.98
C SER A 729 -16.96 -11.26 -11.80
N LEU A 730 -16.97 -10.62 -12.96
CA LEU A 730 -15.84 -10.46 -13.85
C LEU A 730 -15.60 -8.98 -14.08
N ASP A 731 -14.38 -8.52 -13.84
CA ASP A 731 -13.95 -7.15 -14.12
C ASP A 731 -12.69 -7.21 -14.99
N ALA A 732 -12.68 -6.51 -16.11
CA ALA A 732 -11.51 -6.45 -17.00
C ALA A 732 -11.24 -5.03 -17.46
N GLY A 733 -9.96 -4.72 -17.66
CA GLY A 733 -9.49 -3.41 -18.05
C GLY A 733 -8.27 -3.47 -18.96
N VAL A 734 -8.22 -2.62 -19.98
CA VAL A 734 -7.08 -2.50 -20.90
C VAL A 734 -6.77 -1.03 -21.15
N THR A 735 -5.49 -0.67 -21.17
CA THR A 735 -4.98 0.65 -21.60
C THR A 735 -3.92 0.44 -22.66
N TYR A 736 -4.01 1.17 -23.76
CA TYR A 736 -3.05 1.16 -24.86
C TYR A 736 -2.69 2.60 -25.24
N TYR A 737 -1.40 2.91 -25.37
CA TYR A 737 -0.91 4.21 -25.82
C TYR A 737 -0.48 4.14 -27.28
N ASP A 738 -1.07 4.96 -28.14
CA ASP A 738 -0.68 5.06 -29.56
C ASP A 738 0.36 6.16 -29.81
N ARG A 739 0.40 7.19 -28.96
CA ARG A 739 1.32 8.32 -29.11
C ARG A 739 1.74 8.89 -27.77
N ILE A 740 3.06 8.97 -27.57
CA ILE A 740 3.69 9.80 -26.54
C ILE A 740 4.82 10.58 -27.19
N ARG A 741 4.85 11.91 -27.03
CA ARG A 741 5.90 12.76 -27.62
C ARG A 741 6.19 14.01 -26.78
N PHE A 742 7.44 14.46 -26.85
CA PHE A 742 7.93 15.67 -26.19
C PHE A 742 8.56 16.60 -27.23
N CYS A 743 8.27 17.90 -27.15
CA CYS A 743 8.70 18.91 -28.13
C CYS A 743 9.43 20.02 -27.37
N ARG A 744 10.74 20.17 -27.62
CA ARG A 744 11.54 21.25 -27.02
C ARG A 744 11.23 22.60 -27.69
N PRO A 745 11.55 23.71 -27.02
CA PRO A 745 11.39 25.04 -27.59
C PRO A 745 12.02 25.20 -28.98
N GLY A 746 11.18 25.40 -30.00
CA GLY A 746 11.61 25.62 -31.38
C GLY A 746 12.17 24.39 -32.10
N GLU A 747 11.97 23.19 -31.54
CA GLU A 747 12.42 21.92 -32.13
C GLU A 747 11.24 21.01 -32.51
N ASN A 748 11.51 20.02 -33.37
CA ASN A 748 10.52 18.99 -33.69
C ASN A 748 10.26 18.08 -32.49
N CYS A 749 9.01 17.62 -32.38
CA CYS A 749 8.63 16.62 -31.37
C CYS A 749 9.35 15.29 -31.60
N ILE A 750 9.77 14.64 -30.51
CA ILE A 750 10.38 13.31 -30.53
C ILE A 750 9.55 12.32 -29.70
N ALA A 751 9.52 11.06 -30.14
CA ALA A 751 8.90 9.95 -29.40
C ALA A 751 9.89 9.35 -28.38
N SER A 752 10.34 10.19 -27.45
CA SER A 752 11.27 9.85 -26.37
C SER A 752 11.10 10.83 -25.21
N SER A 753 11.31 10.38 -23.97
CA SER A 753 11.52 11.33 -22.87
C SER A 753 12.80 12.13 -23.10
N LEU A 754 12.85 13.35 -22.56
CA LEU A 754 13.98 14.25 -22.73
C LEU A 754 15.13 13.89 -21.79
N ALA A 755 16.36 14.12 -22.24
CA ALA A 755 17.55 13.91 -21.42
C ALA A 755 17.48 14.72 -20.12
N SER A 756 17.81 14.07 -19.00
CA SER A 756 17.75 14.64 -17.65
C SER A 756 16.36 15.01 -17.12
N ASP A 757 15.28 14.69 -17.83
CA ASP A 757 13.90 14.98 -17.40
C ASP A 757 13.30 13.91 -16.48
N TYR A 758 12.51 14.34 -15.48
CA TYR A 758 11.84 13.42 -14.55
C TYR A 758 10.81 12.50 -15.20
N ALA A 759 10.14 12.94 -16.27
CA ALA A 759 9.18 12.12 -17.00
C ALA A 759 9.81 10.86 -17.58
N THR A 760 11.14 10.78 -17.66
CA THR A 760 11.86 9.55 -18.01
C THR A 760 11.34 8.35 -17.23
N ASN A 761 11.14 8.42 -15.91
CA ASN A 761 10.59 7.28 -15.16
C ASN A 761 9.07 7.37 -14.95
N TYR A 762 8.37 8.28 -15.63
CA TYR A 762 6.91 8.40 -15.59
C TYR A 762 6.22 7.87 -16.86
N ILE A 763 7.00 7.45 -17.86
CA ILE A 763 6.47 6.88 -19.10
C ILE A 763 5.80 5.53 -18.79
N PRO A 764 4.51 5.35 -19.11
CA PRO A 764 3.78 4.12 -18.84
C PRO A 764 4.17 3.01 -19.86
N PRO A 765 3.72 1.77 -19.63
CA PRO A 765 3.79 0.71 -20.63
C PRO A 765 3.05 1.07 -21.92
N ASP A 766 3.46 0.50 -23.05
CA ASP A 766 2.78 0.59 -24.35
C ASP A 766 1.34 0.08 -24.27
N TRP A 767 1.14 -1.00 -23.51
CA TRP A 767 -0.16 -1.41 -23.02
C TRP A 767 -0.09 -2.13 -21.67
N SER A 768 -1.21 -2.08 -20.96
CA SER A 768 -1.44 -2.83 -19.74
C SER A 768 -2.85 -3.42 -19.75
N ALA A 769 -3.01 -4.55 -19.08
CA ALA A 769 -4.30 -5.21 -18.97
C ALA A 769 -4.48 -5.86 -17.60
N ASN A 770 -5.72 -5.91 -17.13
CA ASN A 770 -6.13 -6.58 -15.92
C ASN A 770 -7.42 -7.38 -16.15
N LEU A 771 -7.56 -8.48 -15.41
CA LEU A 771 -8.77 -9.31 -15.38
C LEU A 771 -8.92 -9.88 -13.98
N SER A 772 -10.04 -9.59 -13.33
CA SER A 772 -10.44 -10.15 -12.04
C SER A 772 -11.67 -11.01 -12.26
N VAL A 773 -11.67 -12.21 -11.70
CA VAL A 773 -12.80 -13.14 -11.74
C VAL A 773 -13.04 -13.63 -10.34
N ASN A 774 -14.23 -13.39 -9.81
CA ASN A 774 -14.67 -13.81 -8.48
C ASN A 774 -15.93 -14.66 -8.60
N GLN A 775 -16.01 -15.74 -7.84
CA GLN A 775 -17.19 -16.58 -7.76
C GLN A 775 -17.57 -16.77 -6.30
N LYS A 776 -18.81 -16.40 -5.96
CA LYS A 776 -19.44 -16.68 -4.68
C LYS A 776 -20.18 -18.02 -4.73
N PHE A 777 -20.15 -18.76 -3.63
CA PHE A 777 -20.76 -20.07 -3.46
C PHE A 777 -21.45 -20.15 -2.08
N LEU A 778 -22.27 -21.19 -1.89
CA LEU A 778 -22.90 -21.50 -0.60
C LEU A 778 -23.80 -20.36 -0.08
N ASN A 779 -24.57 -19.70 -0.95
CA ASN A 779 -25.33 -18.48 -0.63
C ASN A 779 -24.41 -17.38 -0.06
N ASP A 780 -23.37 -17.03 -0.82
CA ASP A 780 -22.38 -16.00 -0.49
C ASP A 780 -21.52 -16.24 0.76
N ARG A 781 -21.57 -17.46 1.33
CA ARG A 781 -20.69 -17.84 2.45
C ARG A 781 -19.24 -18.04 2.04
N ALA A 782 -18.97 -18.43 0.80
CA ALA A 782 -17.61 -18.65 0.32
C ALA A 782 -17.37 -17.86 -0.96
N MET A 783 -16.19 -17.28 -1.12
CA MET A 783 -15.76 -16.63 -2.35
C MET A 783 -14.39 -17.16 -2.76
N LEU A 784 -14.21 -17.43 -4.05
CA LEU A 784 -12.91 -17.66 -4.66
C LEU A 784 -12.69 -16.65 -5.78
N GLY A 785 -11.50 -16.06 -5.81
CA GLY A 785 -11.14 -15.03 -6.77
C GLY A 785 -9.77 -15.27 -7.40
N ALA A 786 -9.60 -14.81 -8.63
CA ALA A 786 -8.33 -14.76 -9.33
C ALA A 786 -8.16 -13.39 -10.00
N ARG A 787 -6.96 -12.83 -9.96
CA ARG A 787 -6.62 -11.58 -10.66
C ARG A 787 -5.39 -11.77 -11.52
N LEU A 788 -5.50 -11.42 -12.79
CA LEU A 788 -4.41 -11.39 -13.76
C LEU A 788 -4.02 -9.93 -14.00
N THR A 789 -2.72 -9.65 -14.01
CA THR A 789 -2.20 -8.30 -14.32
C THR A 789 -1.04 -8.42 -15.29
N TYR A 790 -1.20 -7.81 -16.46
CA TYR A 790 -0.20 -7.75 -17.51
C TYR A 790 0.33 -6.32 -17.67
N MET A 791 1.66 -6.20 -17.76
CA MET A 791 2.35 -4.96 -18.11
C MET A 791 3.27 -5.20 -19.30
N GLY A 792 3.15 -4.37 -20.33
CA GLY A 792 3.97 -4.38 -21.52
C GLY A 792 5.33 -3.67 -21.36
N ASP A 793 5.98 -3.42 -22.49
CA ASP A 793 7.23 -2.67 -22.55
C ASP A 793 6.97 -1.19 -22.36
N ARG A 794 7.99 -0.39 -22.04
CA ARG A 794 7.85 1.07 -21.99
C ARG A 794 7.38 1.63 -23.35
N SER A 795 6.35 2.49 -23.33
CA SER A 795 5.72 3.01 -24.55
C SER A 795 6.70 3.77 -25.48
N ILE A 796 7.64 4.53 -24.91
CA ILE A 796 8.69 5.24 -25.65
C ILE A 796 10.04 5.17 -24.91
N GLY A 797 11.14 5.35 -25.65
CA GLY A 797 12.48 5.36 -25.09
C GLY A 797 12.81 6.59 -24.24
N ALA A 798 14.05 6.65 -23.77
CA ALA A 798 14.61 7.80 -23.08
C ALA A 798 15.87 8.29 -23.80
N GLU A 799 15.99 9.60 -23.95
CA GLU A 799 17.12 10.21 -24.62
C GLU A 799 18.38 10.14 -23.76
N LYS A 800 19.53 9.87 -24.40
CA LYS A 800 20.83 9.87 -23.75
C LYS A 800 21.46 11.26 -23.81
N PRO A 801 22.01 11.81 -22.71
CA PRO A 801 22.63 13.13 -22.72
C PRO A 801 23.88 13.19 -23.61
N LEU A 802 24.03 14.31 -24.32
CA LEU A 802 25.04 14.53 -25.37
C LEU A 802 26.50 14.48 -24.89
N THR A 803 26.78 14.74 -23.61
CA THR A 803 28.15 14.93 -23.11
C THR A 803 28.80 13.67 -22.53
N GLY A 804 28.10 12.53 -22.49
CA GLY A 804 28.60 11.31 -21.82
C GLY A 804 28.86 11.47 -20.31
N PHE A 805 28.68 12.67 -19.76
CA PHE A 805 28.90 13.01 -18.37
C PHE A 805 27.57 12.86 -17.63
N LEU A 806 27.56 11.91 -16.67
CA LEU A 806 26.51 11.56 -15.70
C LEU A 806 25.08 11.98 -16.10
N PRO A 807 24.23 11.07 -16.63
CA PRO A 807 22.88 11.44 -17.05
C PRO A 807 21.97 11.96 -15.91
N LEU A 808 22.43 11.86 -14.65
CA LEU A 808 21.75 12.22 -13.40
C LEU A 808 20.46 11.41 -13.17
N ILE A 809 19.63 11.22 -14.19
CA ILE A 809 18.54 10.24 -14.23
C ILE A 809 18.87 9.09 -15.18
N THR A 810 18.46 7.88 -14.81
CA THR A 810 18.58 6.69 -15.66
C THR A 810 17.17 6.14 -15.87
N ALA A 811 16.84 5.76 -17.10
CA ALA A 811 15.61 5.02 -17.36
C ALA A 811 15.73 3.66 -16.65
N VAL A 812 14.85 3.40 -15.70
CA VAL A 812 14.77 2.08 -15.07
C VAL A 812 14.16 1.11 -16.08
N ASP A 813 14.94 0.12 -16.47
CA ASP A 813 14.51 -0.94 -17.37
C ASP A 813 13.59 -1.94 -16.64
N TRP A 814 12.49 -2.29 -17.28
CA TRP A 814 11.65 -3.44 -16.92
C TRP A 814 11.36 -4.26 -18.17
N HIS A 815 10.84 -5.46 -17.97
CA HIS A 815 10.43 -6.35 -19.06
C HIS A 815 8.96 -6.74 -18.90
N PRO A 816 8.28 -7.16 -19.98
CA PRO A 816 6.89 -7.53 -19.91
C PRO A 816 6.67 -8.71 -18.95
N TYR A 817 5.61 -8.62 -18.17
CA TYR A 817 5.26 -9.64 -17.19
C TYR A 817 3.76 -9.83 -17.06
N LEU A 818 3.39 -11.05 -16.66
CA LEU A 818 2.04 -11.43 -16.28
C LEU A 818 2.10 -11.93 -14.83
N LEU A 819 1.29 -11.34 -13.97
CA LEU A 819 1.08 -11.79 -12.60
C LEU A 819 -0.26 -12.52 -12.49
N VAL A 820 -0.29 -13.52 -11.63
CA VAL A 820 -1.50 -14.26 -11.25
C VAL A 820 -1.60 -14.20 -9.73
N ASP A 821 -2.65 -13.56 -9.23
CA ASP A 821 -3.00 -13.51 -7.81
C ASP A 821 -4.24 -14.39 -7.59
N LEU A 822 -4.27 -15.13 -6.47
CA LEU A 822 -5.44 -15.90 -6.03
C LEU A 822 -5.92 -15.41 -4.67
N THR A 823 -7.22 -15.40 -4.46
CA THR A 823 -7.85 -14.98 -3.20
C THR A 823 -9.02 -15.87 -2.85
N GLY A 824 -9.39 -15.91 -1.58
CA GLY A 824 -10.63 -16.50 -1.15
C GLY A 824 -11.09 -16.00 0.21
N SER A 825 -12.39 -16.09 0.44
CA SER A 825 -13.00 -15.79 1.74
C SER A 825 -14.04 -16.83 2.15
N PHE A 826 -14.24 -16.97 3.45
CA PHE A 826 -15.25 -17.83 4.05
C PHE A 826 -15.90 -17.12 5.24
N LYS A 827 -17.19 -16.80 5.11
CA LYS A 827 -18.03 -16.27 6.18
C LYS A 827 -18.45 -17.41 7.11
N VAL A 828 -17.86 -17.45 8.29
CA VAL A 828 -18.26 -18.39 9.35
C VAL A 828 -19.69 -18.07 9.80
N ASN A 829 -20.00 -16.79 9.97
CA ASN A 829 -21.34 -16.23 10.17
C ASN A 829 -21.37 -14.78 9.65
N GLU A 830 -22.47 -14.06 9.86
CA GLU A 830 -22.64 -12.67 9.39
C GLU A 830 -21.59 -11.70 9.96
N GLY A 831 -21.10 -11.96 11.18
CA GLY A 831 -20.10 -11.12 11.84
C GLY A 831 -18.67 -11.60 11.66
N LEU A 832 -18.42 -12.81 11.16
CA LEU A 832 -17.08 -13.42 11.15
C LEU A 832 -16.70 -13.98 9.79
N SER A 833 -15.56 -13.52 9.27
CA SER A 833 -14.99 -14.01 8.02
C SER A 833 -13.51 -14.33 8.14
N LEU A 834 -13.10 -15.38 7.42
CA LEU A 834 -11.71 -15.74 7.19
C LEU A 834 -11.37 -15.41 5.74
N ASN A 835 -10.21 -14.79 5.52
CA ASN A 835 -9.72 -14.47 4.18
C ASN A 835 -8.30 -15.01 3.98
N TRP A 836 -7.95 -15.29 2.73
CA TRP A 836 -6.61 -15.70 2.35
C TRP A 836 -6.28 -15.21 0.95
N SER A 837 -5.01 -14.96 0.68
CA SER A 837 -4.53 -14.62 -0.65
C SER A 837 -3.13 -15.16 -0.93
N VAL A 838 -2.84 -15.35 -2.22
CA VAL A 838 -1.53 -15.68 -2.76
C VAL A 838 -1.24 -14.72 -3.91
N ASP A 839 -0.42 -13.72 -3.63
CA ASP A 839 0.02 -12.74 -4.63
C ASP A 839 1.21 -13.31 -5.41
N ASN A 840 1.29 -13.05 -6.72
CA ASN A 840 2.37 -13.52 -7.61
C ASN A 840 2.56 -15.06 -7.49
N LEU A 841 1.50 -15.83 -7.74
CA LEU A 841 1.45 -17.29 -7.62
C LEU A 841 2.62 -18.00 -8.35
N THR A 842 2.99 -17.50 -9.52
CA THR A 842 4.08 -18.04 -10.35
C THR A 842 5.49 -17.66 -9.86
N ASP A 843 5.58 -16.87 -8.79
CA ASP A 843 6.83 -16.39 -8.19
C ASP A 843 7.75 -15.67 -9.18
N ARG A 844 7.15 -14.88 -10.05
CA ARG A 844 7.83 -14.16 -11.14
C ARG A 844 8.75 -13.11 -10.54
N TYR A 845 9.99 -13.06 -11.01
CA TYR A 845 10.90 -11.93 -10.78
C TYR A 845 10.61 -10.84 -11.81
N TYR A 846 10.34 -9.62 -11.36
CA TYR A 846 10.02 -8.47 -12.20
C TYR A 846 10.37 -7.15 -11.49
N THR A 847 10.55 -6.10 -12.29
CA THR A 847 10.68 -4.71 -11.83
C THR A 847 9.36 -4.01 -12.15
N GLU A 848 8.84 -3.20 -11.24
CA GLU A 848 7.62 -2.44 -11.51
C GLU A 848 7.91 -1.31 -12.51
N PRO A 849 6.97 -1.06 -13.45
CA PRO A 849 6.99 0.16 -14.23
C PRO A 849 7.10 1.36 -13.29
N MET A 850 7.84 2.37 -13.72
CA MET A 850 7.89 3.68 -13.06
C MET A 850 8.56 3.71 -11.68
N SER A 851 9.20 2.60 -11.28
CA SER A 851 10.14 2.60 -10.17
C SER A 851 11.26 3.63 -10.42
N LEU A 852 11.67 4.33 -9.37
CA LEU A 852 12.79 5.26 -9.41
C LEU A 852 14.16 4.59 -9.25
N GLY A 853 14.22 3.29 -8.99
CA GLY A 853 15.45 2.52 -8.85
C GLY A 853 15.32 1.08 -9.33
N PHE A 854 16.46 0.44 -9.58
CA PHE A 854 16.53 -0.96 -9.97
C PHE A 854 16.31 -1.87 -8.74
N ILE A 855 15.05 -1.99 -8.32
CA ILE A 855 14.60 -2.82 -7.20
C ILE A 855 13.56 -3.81 -7.74
N PRO A 856 13.69 -5.13 -7.47
CA PRO A 856 12.71 -6.09 -7.91
C PRO A 856 11.49 -6.03 -6.98
N ALA A 857 10.32 -6.30 -7.54
CA ALA A 857 9.08 -6.38 -6.79
C ALA A 857 9.01 -7.69 -5.96
N PRO A 858 8.07 -7.78 -4.99
CA PRO A 858 7.90 -8.98 -4.18
C PRO A 858 7.63 -10.24 -5.02
N GLY A 859 8.28 -11.32 -4.63
CA GLY A 859 7.97 -12.68 -5.09
C GLY A 859 6.62 -13.18 -4.56
N ARG A 860 6.41 -14.50 -4.61
CA ARG A 860 5.17 -15.11 -4.15
C ARG A 860 4.93 -14.83 -2.65
N THR A 861 3.82 -14.18 -2.34
CA THR A 861 3.46 -13.77 -0.98
C THR A 861 2.13 -14.40 -0.58
N PHE A 862 2.11 -15.04 0.59
CA PHE A 862 0.90 -15.63 1.16
C PHE A 862 0.36 -14.75 2.28
N ARG A 863 -0.96 -14.62 2.36
CA ARG A 863 -1.65 -13.94 3.44
C ARG A 863 -2.82 -14.78 3.93
N ILE A 864 -3.05 -14.72 5.24
CA ILE A 864 -4.27 -15.19 5.89
C ILE A 864 -4.74 -14.13 6.87
N GLY A 865 -6.04 -13.89 6.93
CA GLY A 865 -6.62 -12.91 7.83
C GLY A 865 -8.00 -13.29 8.34
N LEU A 866 -8.39 -12.56 9.36
CA LEU A 866 -9.62 -12.70 10.12
C LEU A 866 -10.28 -11.33 10.18
N THR A 867 -11.60 -11.27 9.96
CA THR A 867 -12.41 -10.09 10.24
C THR A 867 -13.58 -10.48 11.11
N GLN A 868 -13.74 -9.79 12.24
CA GLN A 868 -14.88 -9.91 13.13
C GLN A 868 -15.57 -8.55 13.25
N THR A 869 -16.86 -8.51 12.99
CA THR A 869 -17.75 -7.39 13.31
C THR A 869 -18.73 -7.86 14.39
N LEU A 870 -18.90 -7.05 15.42
CA LEU A 870 -19.85 -7.24 16.51
C LEU A 870 -20.77 -6.04 16.55
N GLY A 871 -22.06 -6.27 16.72
CA GLY A 871 -23.06 -5.23 16.89
C GLY A 871 -23.85 -5.40 18.19
N SER A 872 -24.44 -4.31 18.68
CA SER A 872 -25.36 -4.38 19.81
C SER A 872 -26.40 -3.25 19.80
N ARG A 873 -27.63 -3.60 20.22
CA ARG A 873 -28.72 -2.66 20.51
C ARG A 873 -28.64 -2.02 21.90
N GLY A 874 -28.07 -2.72 22.88
CA GLY A 874 -28.07 -2.32 24.30
C GLY A 874 -26.74 -1.80 24.84
N GLY A 875 -25.65 -2.01 24.10
CA GLY A 875 -24.28 -1.68 24.52
C GLY A 875 -23.25 -2.74 24.14
N LEU A 876 -21.99 -2.33 23.99
CA LEU A 876 -20.82 -3.24 23.91
C LEU A 876 -19.98 -3.14 25.20
N GLY A 877 -20.62 -2.83 26.33
CA GLY A 877 -19.93 -2.53 27.58
C GLY A 877 -19.32 -3.79 28.22
N LEU A 878 -18.28 -3.62 29.05
CA LEU A 878 -17.72 -4.72 29.85
C LEU A 878 -18.79 -5.42 30.71
N ALA A 879 -19.83 -4.69 31.14
CA ALA A 879 -20.96 -5.25 31.87
C ALA A 879 -21.78 -6.26 31.04
N ASP A 880 -21.84 -6.12 29.71
CA ASP A 880 -22.52 -7.07 28.81
C ASP A 880 -21.63 -8.28 28.45
N TRP A 881 -20.32 -8.16 28.68
CA TRP A 881 -19.35 -9.26 28.52
C TRP A 881 -19.25 -10.14 29.76
N PHE A 882 -19.45 -9.54 30.94
CA PHE A 882 -19.32 -10.20 32.25
C PHE A 882 -20.64 -10.23 33.05
N GLY A 883 -21.76 -9.86 32.44
CA GLY A 883 -23.09 -9.90 33.02
C GLY A 883 -23.60 -11.32 33.19
N GLY A 884 -24.44 -11.56 34.22
CA GLY A 884 -25.06 -12.86 34.43
C GLY A 884 -25.99 -13.22 33.27
N ALA A 885 -25.90 -14.47 32.80
CA ALA A 885 -26.64 -14.97 31.65
C ALA A 885 -28.16 -14.74 31.76
N ASP A 886 -28.78 -14.27 30.67
CA ASP A 886 -30.21 -14.47 30.49
C ASP A 886 -30.49 -15.99 30.37
N PRO A 887 -31.66 -16.50 30.80
CA PRO A 887 -31.94 -17.94 30.85
C PRO A 887 -31.85 -18.69 29.51
N VAL A 888 -31.76 -17.97 28.39
CA VAL A 888 -31.68 -18.48 27.02
C VAL A 888 -30.22 -18.61 26.53
N ASP A 889 -29.25 -18.11 27.30
CA ASP A 889 -27.83 -17.94 26.90
C ASP A 889 -26.86 -18.94 27.55
N VAL A 890 -27.36 -20.09 28.02
CA VAL A 890 -26.52 -21.11 28.66
C VAL A 890 -25.75 -21.89 27.60
N VAL A 891 -24.46 -21.59 27.48
CA VAL A 891 -23.51 -22.34 26.65
C VAL A 891 -22.81 -23.38 27.51
N ASP A 892 -22.90 -24.65 27.12
CA ASP A 892 -22.05 -25.71 27.68
C ASP A 892 -20.66 -25.64 27.03
N TRP A 893 -19.64 -25.44 27.87
CA TRP A 893 -18.25 -25.40 27.45
C TRP A 893 -17.59 -26.78 27.41
N THR A 894 -18.30 -27.85 27.78
CA THR A 894 -17.78 -29.22 27.81
C THR A 894 -17.57 -29.78 26.41
N GLY A 895 -16.37 -30.32 26.15
CA GLY A 895 -16.05 -31.03 24.91
C GLY A 895 -14.67 -30.71 24.36
N PRO A 896 -14.26 -31.41 23.28
CA PRO A 896 -13.05 -31.08 22.56
C PRO A 896 -13.23 -29.80 21.74
N TYR A 897 -12.14 -29.05 21.57
CA TYR A 897 -12.09 -27.88 20.70
C TYR A 897 -10.75 -27.78 19.98
N ALA A 898 -10.76 -27.16 18.80
CA ALA A 898 -9.55 -26.84 18.04
C ALA A 898 -9.73 -25.52 17.28
N GLY A 899 -8.64 -24.80 17.07
CA GLY A 899 -8.73 -23.48 16.46
C GLY A 899 -7.41 -22.89 16.00
N LEU A 900 -7.51 -21.67 15.48
CA LEU A 900 -6.42 -20.86 14.95
C LEU A 900 -6.19 -19.66 15.87
N ASP A 901 -4.95 -19.23 16.01
CA ASP A 901 -4.58 -18.01 16.74
C ASP A 901 -3.84 -17.04 15.83
N PHE A 902 -4.17 -15.76 15.98
CA PHE A 902 -3.49 -14.61 15.40
C PHE A 902 -3.03 -13.71 16.53
N GLY A 903 -1.78 -13.30 16.55
CA GLY A 903 -1.28 -12.53 17.68
C GLY A 903 -0.07 -11.68 17.38
N TYR A 904 0.36 -10.98 18.41
CA TYR A 904 1.59 -10.22 18.44
C TYR A 904 2.45 -10.71 19.59
N GLY A 905 3.70 -11.05 19.27
CA GLY A 905 4.69 -11.54 20.22
C GLY A 905 5.79 -10.52 20.44
N SER A 906 6.18 -10.34 21.70
CA SER A 906 7.39 -9.61 22.08
C SER A 906 8.24 -10.48 22.98
N GLY A 907 9.52 -10.56 22.66
CA GLY A 907 10.50 -11.33 23.37
C GLY A 907 11.55 -10.46 24.05
N ARG A 908 12.23 -11.07 25.02
CA ARG A 908 13.49 -10.60 25.57
C ARG A 908 14.45 -11.78 25.71
N THR A 909 15.68 -11.59 25.25
CA THR A 909 16.79 -12.51 25.47
C THR A 909 17.92 -11.74 26.14
N GLU A 910 18.26 -12.11 27.37
CA GLU A 910 19.40 -11.55 28.09
C GLU A 910 20.45 -12.59 28.37
N GLY A 911 21.71 -12.20 28.35
CA GLY A 911 22.79 -13.14 28.53
C GLY A 911 24.16 -12.53 28.43
N ASP A 912 25.15 -13.41 28.42
CA ASP A 912 26.55 -13.05 28.27
C ASP A 912 27.20 -13.83 27.12
N VAL A 913 28.16 -13.19 26.44
CA VAL A 913 28.97 -13.77 25.37
C VAL A 913 30.40 -13.96 25.87
N THR A 914 30.88 -15.19 25.84
CA THR A 914 32.27 -15.51 26.14
C THR A 914 32.96 -16.16 24.94
N ASP A 915 34.29 -16.18 24.94
CA ASP A 915 35.04 -17.05 24.04
C ASP A 915 34.91 -18.51 24.48
N GLY A 916 35.39 -19.45 23.66
CA GLY A 916 35.41 -20.88 23.97
C GLY A 916 36.18 -21.24 25.24
N ALA A 917 37.06 -20.35 25.74
CA ALA A 917 37.79 -20.47 27.00
C ALA A 917 37.07 -19.81 28.19
N GLY A 918 35.88 -19.22 27.99
CA GLY A 918 35.07 -18.60 29.03
C GLY A 918 35.45 -17.17 29.39
N LYS A 919 36.31 -16.49 28.60
CA LYS A 919 36.64 -15.07 28.81
C LYS A 919 35.62 -14.16 28.13
N PRO A 920 35.29 -12.99 28.70
CA PRO A 920 34.48 -11.97 28.02
C PRO A 920 35.10 -11.62 26.66
N SER A 921 34.32 -11.76 25.58
CA SER A 921 34.84 -11.76 24.21
C SER A 921 34.15 -10.76 23.27
N ASP A 922 33.13 -10.06 23.74
CA ASP A 922 32.55 -8.91 23.06
C ASP A 922 32.90 -7.64 23.87
N LEU A 923 33.87 -6.89 23.36
CA LEU A 923 34.42 -5.71 24.02
C LEU A 923 33.53 -4.47 23.83
N GLU A 924 32.66 -4.46 22.82
CA GLU A 924 31.82 -3.30 22.51
C GLU A 924 30.50 -3.34 23.29
N ASN A 925 29.87 -4.51 23.38
CA ASN A 925 28.64 -4.70 24.17
C ASN A 925 28.92 -5.09 25.63
N GLY A 926 30.17 -5.01 26.07
CA GLY A 926 30.57 -5.45 27.41
C GLY A 926 30.26 -6.92 27.68
N SER A 927 30.27 -7.75 26.63
CA SER A 927 30.01 -9.19 26.66
C SER A 927 28.59 -9.55 27.08
N ARG A 928 27.60 -8.68 26.80
CA ARG A 928 26.19 -8.90 27.11
C ARG A 928 25.33 -9.03 25.86
N ILE A 929 24.26 -9.79 25.98
CA ILE A 929 23.16 -9.88 25.01
C ILE A 929 21.95 -9.21 25.62
N ASN A 930 21.30 -8.33 24.87
CA ASN A 930 20.03 -7.73 25.24
C ASN A 930 19.20 -7.49 23.99
N GLU A 931 18.52 -8.55 23.55
CA GLU A 931 17.73 -8.53 22.33
C GLU A 931 16.24 -8.51 22.66
N LYS A 932 15.47 -7.72 21.92
CA LYS A 932 14.03 -7.54 22.12
C LYS A 932 13.26 -7.79 20.82
N PRO A 933 13.17 -9.04 20.35
CA PRO A 933 12.46 -9.36 19.12
C PRO A 933 10.97 -9.06 19.28
N ARG A 934 10.32 -8.56 18.23
CA ARG A 934 8.86 -8.34 18.21
C ARG A 934 8.32 -8.60 16.81
N ASN A 935 7.24 -9.36 16.70
CA ASN A 935 6.58 -9.61 15.41
C ASN A 935 5.18 -10.20 15.61
N PHE A 936 4.41 -10.23 14.53
CA PHE A 936 3.18 -11.02 14.50
C PHE A 936 3.48 -12.52 14.57
N VAL A 937 2.62 -13.25 15.25
CA VAL A 937 2.69 -14.69 15.43
C VAL A 937 1.35 -15.32 15.06
N GLY A 938 1.41 -16.53 14.52
CA GLY A 938 0.24 -17.34 14.21
C GLY A 938 0.37 -18.72 14.83
N GLY A 939 -0.76 -19.37 15.10
CA GLY A 939 -0.71 -20.69 15.71
C GLY A 939 -1.98 -21.51 15.55
N LEU A 940 -1.86 -22.74 16.03
CA LEU A 940 -2.97 -23.67 16.19
C LEU A 940 -3.10 -23.99 17.67
N HIS A 941 -4.32 -24.13 18.15
CA HIS A 941 -4.60 -24.65 19.49
C HIS A 941 -5.61 -25.79 19.44
N ALA A 942 -5.53 -26.67 20.42
CA ALA A 942 -6.53 -27.70 20.65
C ALA A 942 -6.61 -28.03 22.14
N GLY A 943 -7.77 -28.44 22.60
CA GLY A 943 -7.96 -28.81 23.99
C GLY A 943 -9.26 -29.54 24.25
N TYR A 944 -9.48 -29.80 25.52
CA TYR A 944 -10.72 -30.38 26.04
C TYR A 944 -11.12 -29.63 27.29
N ASN A 945 -12.37 -29.19 27.34
CA ASN A 945 -12.96 -28.53 28.49
C ASN A 945 -14.00 -29.46 29.16
N TYR A 946 -14.16 -29.33 30.47
CA TYR A 946 -15.21 -29.96 31.26
C TYR A 946 -15.81 -28.92 32.21
N GLN A 947 -17.10 -28.61 32.02
CA GLN A 947 -17.83 -27.67 32.85
C GLN A 947 -18.56 -28.39 33.98
N PHE A 948 -18.32 -27.96 35.21
CA PHE A 948 -19.01 -28.44 36.41
C PHE A 948 -20.31 -27.67 36.63
N ALA A 949 -21.23 -28.24 37.42
CA ALA A 949 -22.52 -27.65 37.75
C ALA A 949 -22.44 -26.29 38.48
N ASN A 950 -21.29 -25.96 39.08
CA ASN A 950 -21.03 -24.67 39.72
C ASN A 950 -20.38 -23.63 38.77
N ASN A 951 -20.45 -23.87 37.45
CA ASN A 951 -19.86 -23.05 36.38
C ASN A 951 -18.34 -22.98 36.35
N VAL A 952 -17.64 -23.74 37.19
CA VAL A 952 -16.19 -23.92 37.04
C VAL A 952 -15.93 -24.76 35.79
N VAL A 953 -14.97 -24.36 34.98
CA VAL A 953 -14.50 -25.12 33.82
C VAL A 953 -13.06 -25.54 34.07
N MET A 954 -12.78 -26.84 33.96
CA MET A 954 -11.40 -27.35 33.94
C MET A 954 -11.10 -27.91 32.56
N GLY A 955 -9.88 -27.73 32.09
CA GLY A 955 -9.49 -28.25 30.78
C GLY A 955 -8.00 -28.51 30.65
N LEU A 956 -7.65 -29.14 29.54
CA LEU A 956 -6.27 -29.30 29.08
C LEU A 956 -6.16 -28.72 27.68
N GLU A 957 -5.16 -27.88 27.45
CA GLU A 957 -4.91 -27.23 26.17
C GLU A 957 -3.47 -27.43 25.73
N THR A 958 -3.29 -27.59 24.42
CA THR A 958 -1.99 -27.50 23.75
C THR A 958 -2.07 -26.49 22.62
N ASP A 959 -0.99 -25.74 22.41
CA ASP A 959 -0.88 -24.84 21.27
C ASP A 959 0.50 -24.90 20.62
N VAL A 960 0.53 -24.64 19.31
CA VAL A 960 1.74 -24.48 18.50
C VAL A 960 1.73 -23.09 17.92
N THR A 961 2.66 -22.24 18.36
CA THR A 961 2.83 -20.86 17.89
C THR A 961 4.09 -20.74 17.04
N THR A 962 4.01 -20.01 15.92
CA THR A 962 5.11 -19.76 14.98
C THR A 962 5.08 -18.33 14.43
N GLY A 963 6.24 -17.81 14.02
CA GLY A 963 6.43 -16.48 13.44
C GLY A 963 7.92 -16.17 13.31
N ASP A 964 8.30 -15.16 12.54
CA ASP A 964 9.68 -14.67 12.50
C ASP A 964 9.96 -13.71 13.66
N LEU A 965 9.87 -14.23 14.88
CA LEU A 965 10.21 -13.48 16.08
C LEU A 965 11.74 -13.54 16.26
N ALA A 966 12.41 -12.62 15.56
CA ALA A 966 13.86 -12.58 15.48
C ALA A 966 14.41 -11.17 15.71
N ALA A 967 15.64 -11.14 16.22
CA ALA A 967 16.46 -9.94 16.35
C ALA A 967 17.89 -10.22 15.85
N TRP A 968 18.61 -9.17 15.53
CA TRP A 968 19.99 -9.24 15.06
C TRP A 968 20.90 -8.43 15.97
N SER A 969 21.95 -9.06 16.45
CA SER A 969 23.04 -8.39 17.17
C SER A 969 24.29 -8.39 16.30
N GLY A 970 24.97 -7.25 16.24
CA GLY A 970 26.23 -7.12 15.50
C GLY A 970 27.39 -6.84 16.45
N VAL A 971 28.53 -7.48 16.22
CA VAL A 971 29.79 -7.20 16.93
C VAL A 971 30.69 -6.45 15.96
N ARG A 972 31.18 -5.26 16.31
CA ARG A 972 32.14 -4.53 15.46
C ARG A 972 33.56 -5.02 15.68
N VAL A 973 34.42 -4.68 14.72
CA VAL A 973 35.85 -4.98 14.77
C VAL A 973 36.50 -4.33 16.00
N SER A 974 36.97 -5.16 16.93
CA SER A 974 37.59 -4.72 18.20
C SER A 974 39.09 -4.42 18.06
N SER A 975 39.76 -4.01 19.15
CA SER A 975 41.22 -3.77 19.19
C SER A 975 41.95 -4.83 19.99
N THR A 976 42.95 -5.47 19.39
CA THR A 976 44.02 -6.17 20.14
C THR A 976 45.36 -5.45 19.96
N SER A 977 46.21 -5.52 21.00
CA SER A 977 47.54 -4.91 20.97
C SER A 977 48.43 -5.61 19.93
N GLY A 978 48.96 -4.85 18.96
CA GLY A 978 49.94 -5.32 17.97
C GLY A 978 49.48 -5.39 16.51
N GLU A 979 48.27 -4.94 16.18
CA GLU A 979 47.63 -5.12 14.86
C GLU A 979 48.19 -4.26 13.70
N SER A 980 47.88 -4.70 12.47
CA SER A 980 48.14 -3.94 11.23
C SER A 980 47.34 -2.62 11.19
N PRO A 981 47.90 -1.52 10.62
CA PRO A 981 47.17 -0.26 10.38
C PRO A 981 45.84 -0.40 9.62
N SER A 982 45.69 -1.51 8.89
CA SER A 982 44.48 -1.89 8.16
C SER A 982 43.25 -2.10 9.07
N ILE A 983 43.42 -2.75 10.23
CA ILE A 983 42.33 -3.01 11.19
C ILE A 983 41.83 -1.73 11.86
N ALA A 984 42.72 -0.77 12.11
CA ALA A 984 42.34 0.54 12.64
C ALA A 984 41.39 1.29 11.69
N SER A 985 41.53 1.10 10.38
CA SER A 985 40.66 1.70 9.37
C SER A 985 39.27 1.05 9.32
N LEU A 986 39.19 -0.28 9.43
CA LEU A 986 37.92 -1.02 9.54
C LEU A 986 37.13 -0.61 10.78
N ARG A 987 37.84 -0.38 11.90
CA ARG A 987 37.23 0.13 13.14
C ARG A 987 36.74 1.55 12.99
N ALA A 988 37.53 2.45 12.39
CA ALA A 988 37.11 3.83 12.14
C ALA A 988 35.84 3.91 11.27
N ALA A 989 35.64 2.93 10.37
CA ALA A 989 34.45 2.77 9.55
C ALA A 989 33.29 2.01 10.25
N SER A 990 33.41 1.67 11.53
CA SER A 990 32.37 0.97 12.32
C SER A 990 31.88 -0.35 11.69
N ILE A 991 32.78 -1.09 11.04
CA ILE A 991 32.44 -2.31 10.30
C ILE A 991 32.19 -3.50 11.26
N LEU A 992 31.24 -4.37 10.91
CA LEU A 992 30.94 -5.60 11.65
C LEU A 992 32.03 -6.66 11.49
N GLU A 993 32.48 -7.23 12.60
CA GLU A 993 33.27 -8.45 12.65
C GLU A 993 32.41 -9.71 12.49
N SER A 994 31.22 -9.67 13.08
CA SER A 994 30.24 -10.74 13.01
C SER A 994 28.85 -10.21 13.35
N ASP A 995 27.85 -11.02 13.05
CA ASP A 995 26.50 -10.81 13.57
C ASP A 995 25.84 -12.14 13.91
N THR A 996 24.91 -12.07 14.85
CA THR A 996 24.14 -13.22 15.32
C THR A 996 22.65 -12.90 15.18
N ARG A 997 21.91 -13.76 14.48
CA ARG A 997 20.46 -13.79 14.51
C ARG A 997 20.00 -14.60 15.70
N TYR A 998 19.15 -14.03 16.53
CA TYR A 998 18.44 -14.71 17.61
C TYR A 998 17.02 -14.93 17.13
N LYS A 999 16.65 -16.18 16.85
CA LYS A 999 15.33 -16.49 16.26
C LYS A 999 14.58 -17.51 17.10
N TRP A 1000 13.36 -17.14 17.50
CA TRP A 1000 12.42 -18.06 18.13
C TRP A 1000 11.52 -18.64 17.05
N ASP A 1001 11.78 -19.89 16.68
CA ASP A 1001 11.13 -20.50 15.52
C ASP A 1001 9.69 -20.93 15.81
N ARG A 1002 9.52 -21.65 16.91
CA ARG A 1002 8.29 -22.36 17.29
C ARG A 1002 8.22 -22.53 18.80
N LEU A 1003 7.03 -22.30 19.35
CA LEU A 1003 6.67 -22.61 20.73
C LEU A 1003 5.56 -23.64 20.74
N ILE A 1004 5.75 -24.75 21.44
CA ILE A 1004 4.69 -25.72 21.73
C ILE A 1004 4.39 -25.66 23.22
N THR A 1005 3.13 -25.57 23.61
CA THR A 1005 2.73 -25.57 25.03
C THR A 1005 1.81 -26.74 25.34
N LEU A 1006 1.83 -27.19 26.60
CA LEU A 1006 0.84 -28.07 27.19
C LEU A 1006 0.44 -27.50 28.55
N ARG A 1007 -0.83 -27.12 28.71
CA ARG A 1007 -1.30 -26.28 29.81
C ARG A 1007 -2.61 -26.80 30.38
N GLY A 1008 -2.71 -26.84 31.71
CA GLY A 1008 -4.00 -27.00 32.38
C GLY A 1008 -4.76 -25.66 32.32
N LYS A 1009 -6.07 -25.71 32.12
CA LYS A 1009 -6.99 -24.57 32.08
C LYS A 1009 -7.93 -24.63 33.28
N LEU A 1010 -8.08 -23.51 33.98
CA LEU A 1010 -9.09 -23.31 35.01
C LEU A 1010 -9.85 -22.03 34.68
N GLY A 1011 -11.15 -22.13 34.51
CA GLY A 1011 -12.00 -21.00 34.17
C GLY A 1011 -13.34 -21.00 34.89
N TYR A 1012 -14.09 -19.93 34.69
CA TYR A 1012 -15.43 -19.74 35.21
C TYR A 1012 -16.34 -19.27 34.08
N SER A 1013 -17.43 -20.00 33.85
CA SER A 1013 -18.44 -19.68 32.84
C SER A 1013 -19.44 -18.67 33.39
N LEU A 1014 -19.67 -17.62 32.60
CA LEU A 1014 -20.70 -16.60 32.78
C LEU A 1014 -21.80 -16.78 31.72
N GLY A 1015 -22.06 -18.01 31.29
CA GLY A 1015 -22.95 -18.33 30.16
C GLY A 1015 -22.16 -18.34 28.86
N GLN A 1016 -22.35 -17.34 28.00
CA GLN A 1016 -21.66 -17.21 26.71
C GLN A 1016 -20.19 -16.78 26.83
N THR A 1017 -19.74 -16.33 28.00
CA THR A 1017 -18.36 -15.89 28.23
C THR A 1017 -17.66 -16.80 29.23
N LEU A 1018 -16.47 -17.26 28.90
CA LEU A 1018 -15.56 -18.03 29.75
C LEU A 1018 -14.34 -17.17 30.08
N VAL A 1019 -14.12 -16.88 31.36
CA VAL A 1019 -12.87 -16.26 31.83
C VAL A 1019 -11.98 -17.36 32.38
N TYR A 1020 -10.72 -17.41 31.97
CA TYR A 1020 -9.84 -18.52 32.34
C TYR A 1020 -8.39 -18.10 32.55
N ALA A 1021 -7.69 -18.90 33.34
CA ALA A 1021 -6.24 -18.91 33.45
C ALA A 1021 -5.70 -20.27 33.01
N THR A 1022 -4.48 -20.27 32.47
CA THR A 1022 -3.76 -21.48 32.10
C THR A 1022 -2.38 -21.50 32.72
N ALA A 1023 -1.89 -22.69 33.07
CA ALA A 1023 -0.52 -22.89 33.54
C ALA A 1023 0.01 -24.23 33.07
N GLY A 1024 1.28 -24.29 32.70
CA GLY A 1024 1.89 -25.54 32.28
C GLY A 1024 3.32 -25.39 31.79
N VAL A 1025 3.70 -26.30 30.90
CA VAL A 1025 5.05 -26.41 30.34
C VAL A 1025 5.06 -26.00 28.87
N GLY A 1026 6.16 -25.40 28.45
CA GLY A 1026 6.41 -25.01 27.07
C GLY A 1026 7.74 -25.54 26.58
N TRP A 1027 7.80 -25.83 25.28
CA TRP A 1027 9.01 -26.16 24.55
C TRP A 1027 9.21 -25.13 23.44
N MET A 1028 10.17 -24.23 23.62
CA MET A 1028 10.54 -23.23 22.62
C MET A 1028 11.79 -23.67 21.89
N ARG A 1029 11.71 -23.66 20.57
CA ARG A 1029 12.85 -23.87 19.70
C ARG A 1029 13.49 -22.55 19.33
N GLU A 1030 14.73 -22.36 19.77
CA GLU A 1030 15.54 -21.21 19.43
C GLU A 1030 16.68 -21.64 18.51
N THR A 1031 16.83 -20.92 17.40
CA THR A 1031 17.94 -21.07 16.48
C THR A 1031 18.76 -19.80 16.52
N GLN A 1032 20.04 -19.92 16.85
CA GLN A 1032 20.99 -18.82 16.74
C GLN A 1032 21.89 -19.06 15.52
N SER A 1033 21.96 -18.06 14.63
CA SER A 1033 22.78 -18.14 13.42
C SER A 1033 23.80 -17.03 13.43
N ARG A 1034 25.09 -17.39 13.43
CA ARG A 1034 26.19 -16.44 13.49
C ARG A 1034 26.93 -16.37 12.16
N ASN A 1035 26.97 -15.19 11.56
CA ASN A 1035 27.80 -14.92 10.39
C ASN A 1035 29.17 -14.43 10.82
N GLN A 1036 30.23 -15.05 10.28
CA GLN A 1036 31.60 -14.62 10.45
C GLN A 1036 32.08 -13.87 9.20
N TYR A 1037 32.72 -12.72 9.40
CA TYR A 1037 33.35 -11.95 8.32
C TYR A 1037 34.87 -12.06 8.35
N ARG A 1038 35.49 -11.81 7.20
CA ARG A 1038 36.95 -11.68 7.10
C ARG A 1038 37.35 -10.56 6.15
N SER A 1039 38.47 -9.91 6.47
CA SER A 1039 39.14 -8.96 5.58
C SER A 1039 39.70 -9.68 4.37
N THR A 1040 39.86 -8.92 3.29
CA THR A 1040 40.47 -9.41 2.05
C THR A 1040 41.92 -8.94 1.93
N PRO A 1041 42.85 -9.71 1.34
CA PRO A 1041 44.22 -9.26 1.16
C PRO A 1041 44.23 -8.08 0.18
N PRO A 1042 44.98 -7.00 0.44
CA PRO A 1042 45.23 -5.99 -0.58
C PRO A 1042 45.96 -6.67 -1.75
N ALA A 1043 45.56 -6.33 -2.96
CA ALA A 1043 46.16 -6.91 -4.14
C ALA A 1043 47.60 -6.39 -4.29
N SER A 1044 48.57 -7.28 -4.05
CA SER A 1044 50.03 -7.07 -4.19
C SER A 1044 50.74 -6.12 -3.20
N ARG A 1045 51.92 -6.57 -2.75
CA ARG A 1045 52.89 -5.85 -1.90
C ARG A 1045 53.92 -5.03 -2.71
N SER A 1046 53.89 -5.02 -4.04
CA SER A 1046 55.01 -4.49 -4.84
C SER A 1046 54.94 -3.01 -5.24
N ASP A 1047 53.80 -2.33 -5.17
CA ASP A 1047 53.66 -0.97 -5.70
C ASP A 1047 53.46 0.12 -4.64
N PHE A 1048 54.33 0.13 -3.62
CA PHE A 1048 54.38 1.22 -2.64
C PHE A 1048 55.11 2.45 -3.21
N GLY A 1049 54.36 3.28 -3.93
CA GLY A 1049 54.74 4.62 -4.36
C GLY A 1049 53.76 5.70 -3.89
N ILE A 1050 53.84 6.06 -2.60
CA ILE A 1050 53.44 7.35 -1.98
C ILE A 1050 51.94 7.77 -1.97
N SER A 1051 51.42 7.79 -0.74
CA SER A 1051 50.42 8.69 -0.13
C SER A 1051 48.93 8.63 -0.52
N SER A 1052 48.10 8.55 0.53
CA SER A 1052 46.64 8.74 0.58
C SER A 1052 45.79 7.46 0.42
N TYR A 1053 45.95 6.51 1.33
CA TYR A 1053 44.80 5.65 1.66
C TYR A 1053 43.74 6.53 2.33
N SER A 1054 42.56 6.64 1.74
CA SER A 1054 41.39 7.14 2.45
C SER A 1054 41.06 6.13 3.55
N PRO A 1055 40.88 6.54 4.82
CA PRO A 1055 40.40 5.64 5.87
C PRO A 1055 39.05 5.04 5.43
N GLY A 1056 39.01 3.75 5.09
CA GLY A 1056 37.76 3.07 4.70
C GLY A 1056 37.82 1.96 3.63
N SER A 1057 38.98 1.64 3.05
CA SER A 1057 39.05 0.80 1.84
C SER A 1057 39.57 -0.64 2.03
N ILE A 1058 39.44 -1.23 3.22
CA ILE A 1058 39.61 -2.69 3.35
C ILE A 1058 38.20 -3.27 3.42
N PRO A 1059 37.85 -4.14 2.47
CA PRO A 1059 36.52 -4.71 2.40
C PRO A 1059 36.47 -6.02 3.17
N LEU A 1060 35.27 -6.35 3.64
CA LEU A 1060 34.98 -7.61 4.30
C LEU A 1060 34.16 -8.52 3.40
N GLU A 1061 34.44 -9.80 3.44
CA GLU A 1061 33.58 -10.82 2.85
C GLU A 1061 32.94 -11.72 3.90
N HIS A 1062 31.75 -12.24 3.57
CA HIS A 1062 31.17 -13.35 4.33
C HIS A 1062 32.12 -14.54 4.24
N TYR A 1063 32.57 -15.02 5.40
CA TYR A 1063 33.49 -16.14 5.46
C TYR A 1063 32.73 -17.46 5.59
N PHE A 1064 31.87 -17.56 6.61
CA PHE A 1064 30.98 -18.69 6.83
C PHE A 1064 29.85 -18.30 7.78
N THR A 1065 28.81 -19.14 7.82
CA THR A 1065 27.75 -19.07 8.83
C THR A 1065 27.82 -20.33 9.68
N GLU A 1066 27.76 -20.16 10.98
CA GLU A 1066 27.64 -21.24 11.95
C GLU A 1066 26.25 -21.14 12.61
N GLN A 1067 25.63 -22.27 12.91
CA GLN A 1067 24.28 -22.31 13.49
C GLN A 1067 24.26 -23.30 14.64
N ASP A 1068 23.65 -22.88 15.74
CA ASP A 1068 23.33 -23.76 16.86
C ASP A 1068 21.85 -23.61 17.23
N ARG A 1069 21.24 -24.71 17.66
CA ARG A 1069 19.80 -24.81 17.86
C ARG A 1069 19.48 -25.68 19.05
N HIS A 1070 18.71 -25.10 19.96
CA HIS A 1070 18.27 -25.77 21.19
C HIS A 1070 16.75 -25.73 21.33
N VAL A 1071 16.24 -26.72 22.05
CA VAL A 1071 14.84 -26.75 22.53
C VAL A 1071 14.87 -26.46 24.01
N ARG A 1072 14.38 -25.28 24.37
CA ARG A 1072 14.26 -24.86 25.77
C ARG A 1072 12.97 -25.38 26.36
N THR A 1073 13.03 -25.86 27.60
CA THR A 1073 11.84 -26.22 28.38
C THR A 1073 11.62 -25.17 29.46
N GLY A 1074 10.38 -24.69 29.58
CA GLY A 1074 10.04 -23.55 30.44
C GLY A 1074 8.63 -23.62 31.00
N ALA A 1075 8.33 -22.70 31.91
CA ALA A 1075 6.98 -22.54 32.45
C ALA A 1075 6.19 -21.53 31.60
N VAL A 1076 4.91 -21.84 31.36
CA VAL A 1076 4.00 -20.97 30.62
C VAL A 1076 2.79 -20.66 31.51
N LEU A 1077 2.47 -19.38 31.64
CA LEU A 1077 1.29 -18.87 32.31
C LEU A 1077 0.46 -18.08 31.30
N GLY A 1078 -0.85 -18.30 31.28
CA GLY A 1078 -1.76 -17.59 30.41
C GLY A 1078 -3.02 -17.14 31.13
N ALA A 1079 -3.65 -16.10 30.61
CA ALA A 1079 -4.98 -15.66 31.03
C ALA A 1079 -5.76 -15.18 29.81
N GLY A 1080 -7.04 -15.51 29.75
CA GLY A 1080 -7.86 -15.19 28.59
C GLY A 1080 -9.35 -15.11 28.89
N VAL A 1081 -10.06 -14.59 27.90
CA VAL A 1081 -11.52 -14.53 27.84
C VAL A 1081 -11.93 -15.13 26.51
N GLU A 1082 -12.87 -16.07 26.55
CA GLU A 1082 -13.43 -16.73 25.38
C GLU A 1082 -14.94 -16.52 25.35
N ARG A 1083 -15.49 -16.09 24.22
CA ARG A 1083 -16.91 -15.81 24.05
C ARG A 1083 -17.47 -16.68 22.93
N ALA A 1084 -18.54 -17.41 23.21
CA ALA A 1084 -19.28 -18.14 22.20
C ALA A 1084 -19.93 -17.17 21.21
N ILE A 1085 -19.69 -17.41 19.92
CA ILE A 1085 -20.35 -16.70 18.82
C ILE A 1085 -21.61 -17.47 18.41
N ASP A 1086 -21.52 -18.79 18.41
CA ASP A 1086 -22.64 -19.70 18.28
C ASP A 1086 -22.35 -21.01 19.05
N VAL A 1087 -23.17 -22.04 18.84
CA VAL A 1087 -23.05 -23.34 19.53
C VAL A 1087 -21.72 -24.05 19.26
N ARG A 1088 -21.05 -23.74 18.14
CA ARG A 1088 -19.81 -24.41 17.68
C ARG A 1088 -18.62 -23.46 17.64
N TRP A 1089 -18.80 -22.18 17.42
CA TRP A 1089 -17.70 -21.22 17.27
C TRP A 1089 -17.59 -20.31 18.49
N SER A 1090 -16.37 -20.07 18.93
CA SER A 1090 -16.03 -19.09 19.97
C SER A 1090 -14.83 -18.25 19.56
N LEU A 1091 -14.84 -16.98 19.96
CA LEU A 1091 -13.72 -16.05 19.82
C LEU A 1091 -13.02 -15.94 21.17
N ARG A 1092 -11.70 -16.09 21.21
CA ARG A 1092 -10.89 -15.92 22.42
C ARG A 1092 -9.88 -14.80 22.29
N ALA A 1093 -9.62 -14.11 23.38
CA ALA A 1093 -8.47 -13.22 23.53
C ALA A 1093 -7.62 -13.75 24.71
N GLU A 1094 -6.34 -14.01 24.47
CA GLU A 1094 -5.44 -14.64 25.44
C GLU A 1094 -4.10 -13.93 25.49
N TYR A 1095 -3.62 -13.66 26.71
CA TYR A 1095 -2.24 -13.26 26.97
C TYR A 1095 -1.45 -14.43 27.56
N ASN A 1096 -0.28 -14.70 27.01
CA ASN A 1096 0.65 -15.69 27.56
C ASN A 1096 2.01 -15.10 27.86
N TYR A 1097 2.56 -15.54 28.99
CA TYR A 1097 3.93 -15.35 29.41
C TYR A 1097 4.63 -16.70 29.48
N ALA A 1098 5.76 -16.84 28.80
CA ALA A 1098 6.60 -18.03 28.84
C ALA A 1098 8.02 -17.66 29.27
N HIS A 1099 8.52 -18.33 30.31
CA HIS A 1099 9.89 -18.15 30.81
C HIS A 1099 10.71 -19.40 30.55
N PHE A 1100 11.85 -19.25 29.90
CA PHE A 1100 12.81 -20.31 29.62
C PHE A 1100 14.13 -20.01 30.32
N GLY A 1101 14.63 -21.01 31.06
CA GLY A 1101 15.92 -20.93 31.75
C GLY A 1101 17.08 -20.74 30.78
N ARG A 1102 18.26 -20.46 31.34
CA ARG A 1102 19.46 -20.19 30.55
C ARG A 1102 19.95 -21.41 29.78
N GLU A 1103 20.18 -21.22 28.50
CA GLU A 1103 20.76 -22.20 27.58
C GLU A 1103 22.08 -21.64 27.02
N THR A 1104 23.02 -22.53 26.66
CA THR A 1104 24.31 -22.14 26.07
C THR A 1104 24.32 -22.56 24.61
N PHE A 1105 24.51 -21.59 23.72
CA PHE A 1105 24.74 -21.81 22.30
C PHE A 1105 26.24 -21.74 22.02
N GLU A 1106 26.75 -22.70 21.26
CA GLU A 1106 28.17 -22.84 20.98
C GLU A 1106 28.47 -22.61 19.50
N PHE A 1107 29.43 -21.73 19.24
CA PHE A 1107 29.96 -21.40 17.92
C PHE A 1107 31.46 -21.70 17.95
N GLU A 1108 31.82 -22.98 17.79
CA GLU A 1108 33.19 -23.46 17.94
C GLU A 1108 34.13 -22.83 16.91
N ASP A 1109 33.62 -22.53 15.72
CA ASP A 1109 34.39 -21.95 14.64
C ASP A 1109 34.53 -20.42 14.72
N ALA A 1110 33.89 -19.75 15.66
CA ALA A 1110 33.99 -18.29 15.75
C ALA A 1110 35.45 -17.80 15.89
N ARG A 1111 35.78 -16.78 15.09
CA ARG A 1111 37.15 -16.24 14.98
C ARG A 1111 37.35 -15.05 15.91
N ALA A 1112 38.61 -14.75 16.24
CA ALA A 1112 38.97 -13.63 17.12
C ALA A 1112 38.82 -12.24 16.45
N GLY A 1113 38.62 -12.22 15.14
CA GLY A 1113 38.46 -10.98 14.38
C GLY A 1113 38.42 -11.23 12.88
N VAL A 1114 38.50 -10.13 12.12
CA VAL A 1114 38.43 -10.16 10.65
C VAL A 1114 39.81 -10.13 9.97
N GLY A 1115 40.88 -9.83 10.70
CA GLY A 1115 42.18 -9.51 10.12
C GLY A 1115 42.92 -10.72 9.55
N LEU A 1116 43.37 -10.63 8.30
CA LEU A 1116 44.29 -11.60 7.72
C LEU A 1116 45.69 -11.49 8.33
N ALA A 1117 46.50 -12.53 8.13
CA ALA A 1117 47.92 -12.52 8.50
C ALA A 1117 48.64 -11.34 7.86
N TYR A 1118 49.47 -10.63 8.62
CA TYR A 1118 50.18 -9.46 8.14
C TYR A 1118 51.69 -9.56 8.42
N ASN A 1119 52.44 -8.86 7.59
CA ASN A 1119 53.86 -8.61 7.77
C ASN A 1119 54.07 -7.15 7.35
N PHE A 1120 54.36 -6.29 8.32
CA PHE A 1120 54.48 -4.85 8.18
C PHE A 1120 55.91 -4.44 8.54
N SER A 1121 56.61 -3.76 7.64
CA SER A 1121 57.93 -3.19 7.91
C SER A 1121 57.82 -1.66 7.92
N GLY A 1122 58.05 -1.05 9.07
CA GLY A 1122 58.10 0.40 9.24
C GLY A 1122 59.49 0.86 9.65
N PHE A 1123 59.73 2.16 9.62
CA PHE A 1123 60.92 2.75 10.25
C PHE A 1123 60.49 3.44 11.53
N VAL A 1124 61.03 2.99 12.66
CA VAL A 1124 60.94 3.73 13.93
C VAL A 1124 62.27 4.39 14.21
N ARG A 1125 62.21 5.54 14.87
CA ARG A 1125 63.40 6.23 15.30
C ARG A 1125 63.86 5.58 16.61
N ASP A 1126 65.08 5.04 16.61
CA ASP A 1126 65.70 4.50 17.82
C ASP A 1126 65.71 5.58 18.90
N PRO A 1127 65.09 5.34 20.07
CA PRO A 1127 64.94 6.36 21.11
C PRO A 1127 66.27 6.76 21.76
N VAL A 1128 67.33 5.96 21.58
CA VAL A 1128 68.67 6.21 22.14
C VAL A 1128 69.60 6.81 21.09
N THR A 1129 69.59 6.27 19.86
CA THR A 1129 70.55 6.68 18.81
C THR A 1129 69.98 7.67 17.80
N GLY A 1130 68.66 7.89 17.78
CA GLY A 1130 67.98 8.77 16.82
C GLY A 1130 67.97 8.25 15.37
N ALA A 1131 68.55 7.08 15.11
CA ALA A 1131 68.63 6.45 13.79
C ALA A 1131 67.28 5.86 13.36
N ARG A 1132 66.97 5.89 12.06
CA ARG A 1132 65.80 5.20 11.52
C ARG A 1132 66.10 3.71 11.43
N VAL A 1133 65.55 2.93 12.33
CA VAL A 1133 65.67 1.46 12.34
C VAL A 1133 64.44 0.87 11.68
N ARG A 1134 64.65 0.00 10.70
CA ARG A 1134 63.56 -0.77 10.08
C ARG A 1134 63.11 -1.83 11.09
N VAL A 1135 61.87 -1.74 11.55
CA VAL A 1135 61.24 -2.74 12.40
C VAL A 1135 60.18 -3.45 11.60
N THR A 1136 60.30 -4.78 11.55
CA THR A 1136 59.32 -5.67 10.92
C THR A 1136 58.47 -6.30 12.02
N SER A 1137 57.16 -6.13 11.91
CA SER A 1137 56.15 -6.74 12.76
C SER A 1137 55.29 -7.67 11.91
N SER A 1138 55.20 -8.93 12.32
CA SER A 1138 54.36 -9.92 11.67
C SER A 1138 53.41 -10.56 12.68
N GLY A 1139 52.17 -10.82 12.27
CA GLY A 1139 51.16 -11.47 13.10
C GLY A 1139 50.31 -12.45 12.29
N PRO A 1140 49.76 -13.50 12.94
CA PRO A 1140 48.99 -14.55 12.26
C PRO A 1140 47.64 -14.08 11.71
N GLY A 1141 47.17 -12.88 12.08
CA GLY A 1141 45.86 -12.34 11.69
C GLY A 1141 44.73 -12.89 12.56
N SER A 1142 43.85 -12.01 13.05
CA SER A 1142 42.76 -12.39 13.95
C SER A 1142 41.73 -13.36 13.36
N VAL A 1143 41.58 -13.41 12.03
CA VAL A 1143 40.68 -14.37 11.35
C VAL A 1143 41.19 -15.81 11.43
N ASN A 1144 42.49 -16.02 11.57
CA ASN A 1144 43.10 -17.36 11.66
C ASN A 1144 43.12 -17.87 13.11
N ILE A 1145 42.72 -17.05 14.08
CA ILE A 1145 42.67 -17.42 15.49
C ILE A 1145 41.24 -17.89 15.78
N ILE A 1146 41.07 -19.20 15.94
CA ILE A 1146 39.82 -19.80 16.41
C ILE A 1146 39.78 -19.65 17.92
N GLN A 1147 38.79 -18.92 18.42
CA GLN A 1147 38.58 -18.76 19.86
C GLN A 1147 37.23 -19.33 20.30
N GLY A 1148 36.34 -19.65 19.36
CA GLY A 1148 34.97 -20.03 19.65
C GLY A 1148 34.17 -18.89 20.31
N ARG A 1149 32.86 -19.05 20.35
CA ARG A 1149 31.96 -18.20 21.14
C ARG A 1149 30.95 -19.06 21.86
N LYS A 1150 30.70 -18.75 23.13
CA LYS A 1150 29.60 -19.31 23.90
C LYS A 1150 28.64 -18.19 24.24
N VAL A 1151 27.39 -18.38 23.84
CA VAL A 1151 26.30 -17.44 24.10
C VAL A 1151 25.41 -18.08 25.15
N ARG A 1152 25.48 -17.59 26.38
CA ARG A 1152 24.62 -18.08 27.47
C ARG A 1152 23.52 -17.07 27.73
N SER A 1153 22.28 -17.42 27.43
CA SER A 1153 21.16 -16.49 27.52
C SER A 1153 19.90 -17.13 28.06
N ASP A 1154 19.02 -16.36 28.69
CA ASP A 1154 17.63 -16.71 29.01
C ASP A 1154 16.67 -16.22 27.91
N ALA A 1155 15.40 -16.63 27.98
CA ALA A 1155 14.38 -16.17 27.05
C ALA A 1155 13.02 -15.99 27.73
N ASP A 1156 12.45 -14.80 27.61
CA ASP A 1156 11.12 -14.43 28.09
C ASP A 1156 10.23 -14.01 26.92
N LEU A 1157 9.13 -14.72 26.70
CA LEU A 1157 8.18 -14.45 25.62
C LEU A 1157 6.84 -13.98 26.17
N HIS A 1158 6.39 -12.83 25.71
CA HIS A 1158 5.03 -12.32 25.90
C HIS A 1158 4.27 -12.41 24.57
N THR A 1159 3.07 -12.98 24.58
CA THR A 1159 2.20 -13.00 23.39
C THR A 1159 0.79 -12.57 23.76
N VAL A 1160 0.19 -11.74 22.91
CA VAL A 1160 -1.24 -11.43 22.93
C VAL A 1160 -1.85 -12.04 21.68
N ARG A 1161 -2.87 -12.88 21.84
CA ARG A 1161 -3.47 -13.66 20.76
C ARG A 1161 -4.98 -13.49 20.75
N ILE A 1162 -5.54 -13.40 19.56
CA ILE A 1162 -6.96 -13.57 19.29
C ILE A 1162 -7.11 -14.88 18.54
N GLY A 1163 -7.94 -15.78 19.08
CA GLY A 1163 -8.14 -17.10 18.54
C GLY A 1163 -9.60 -17.32 18.13
N LEU A 1164 -9.79 -18.13 17.10
CA LEU A 1164 -11.08 -18.65 16.71
C LEU A 1164 -11.10 -20.15 16.99
N SER A 1165 -12.02 -20.59 17.84
CA SER A 1165 -12.12 -21.97 18.29
C SER A 1165 -13.40 -22.62 17.75
N TYR A 1166 -13.27 -23.82 17.21
CA TYR A 1166 -14.37 -24.71 16.86
C TYR A 1166 -14.54 -25.76 17.97
N ARG A 1167 -15.75 -25.88 18.49
CA ARG A 1167 -16.18 -26.78 19.57
C ARG A 1167 -16.98 -27.92 18.94
N PHE A 1168 -16.59 -29.16 19.25
CA PHE A 1168 -17.05 -30.38 18.58
C PHE A 1168 -18.33 -30.96 19.17
#